data_AF-A0A7V5BGT3-F1
#
_entry.id   AF-A0A7V5BGT3-F1
#
_cell.length_a   1.000
_cell.length_b   1.000
_cell.length_c   1.000
_cell.angle_alpha   90.00
_cell.angle_beta   90.00
_cell.angle_gamma   90.00
#
_symmetry.space_group_name_H-M   'P 1'
#
loop_
_entity.id
_entity.type
_entity.pdbx_description
1 polymer ?
#
loop_
_entity_poly.entity_id
_entity_poly.type
_entity_poly.pdbx_seq_one_letter_code
_entity_poly.pdbx_strand_id
1 'polypeptide(L)'
;MKNQHLLVFILLFMASSLFAQVNYSANDLINPYTGKYRAGVNPGYYGGNWTNFELTDLSAGNAAVDINGAGVRAIRGTLPEHFGIVWDYNNWIPVYEYYAALGIKDNTLVVGVAHPDHRDPVDYCAGDPVETTMFANLYEPIWDGGANGTPVNDNNYMAKYVYDLVTTVGDHVKFWEVWNEPGFDLSGYKSSLQPGQPGNWWENDPNPCDIILRAPIQNYIRTLRITYEVVKTLSPDDYIVLSGIGTDAFLDALMRNTDNPNGGQVTPDFPLKAGAYFDIVGFHAYPHFDGSTRHWDNNVGGFVYTRHSDGAVEGFDNRVTQRKNLLSTYGYDGTTYPEKLLIVTEMDVPRLPFGEFFGSDELQKNYIMKSIAHAIKIGITQTHVWQLAERTTEANAVGSFDAMGFYSNVSDLMPGEATILPQGVAHATASTLLADATFSQSETDNLNLPTGIKGGAYLRPDGSYIYMLWARTNTDMSEVASANYSFPASYGQNMDVKYWDYSETNATNTVSSQGISLTGTPVFLTLPQNSGTLTLNCPAGNLIEVPAPEADGGAIVNWAVPMATTTCPDGQVSLTSTGGASGDFYPFGTTVVSYQATDNCGNTKRCAMRVAVASTGGINTTCRIALWDFKFAGQRDGHKYFISKFTKTYPEAVAIAASYGAKLLSIETQAENDFLRYQFADAGFIGLNDEASEGNLVWESGAPVTFTSFDDCSWCLPNNETNDYAEFHPWNGKWSFTDGT
;
A
#
# COMPACT_ATOMS: atom_id res chain seq x y z
N MET A 1 -31.63 27.93 -65.61
CA MET A 1 -32.14 28.78 -64.51
C MET A 1 -32.86 27.90 -63.50
N LYS A 2 -32.54 28.12 -62.22
CA LYS A 2 -33.13 27.57 -60.98
C LYS A 2 -32.56 26.25 -60.41
N ASN A 3 -31.69 26.46 -59.41
CA ASN A 3 -31.44 25.65 -58.21
C ASN A 3 -32.72 25.10 -57.59
N GLN A 4 -32.64 23.93 -56.94
CA GLN A 4 -33.06 23.78 -55.54
C GLN A 4 -32.46 22.54 -54.88
N HIS A 5 -32.14 22.72 -53.60
CA HIS A 5 -31.27 21.93 -52.74
C HIS A 5 -31.92 20.63 -52.24
N LEU A 6 -31.10 19.58 -52.10
CA LEU A 6 -31.40 18.39 -51.31
C LEU A 6 -30.91 18.66 -49.87
N LEU A 7 -31.83 18.83 -48.93
CA LEU A 7 -31.52 18.82 -47.49
C LEU A 7 -31.29 17.37 -47.04
N VAL A 8 -30.08 17.07 -46.57
CA VAL A 8 -29.80 15.87 -45.77
C VAL A 8 -29.92 16.27 -44.30
N PHE A 9 -30.94 15.75 -43.61
CA PHE A 9 -31.02 15.80 -42.16
C PHE A 9 -30.09 14.72 -41.59
N ILE A 10 -28.96 15.12 -41.00
CA ILE A 10 -28.14 14.25 -40.15
C ILE A 10 -28.72 14.38 -38.74
N LEU A 11 -29.46 13.35 -38.30
CA LEU A 11 -29.78 13.15 -36.89
C LEU A 11 -28.52 12.68 -36.17
N LEU A 12 -27.85 13.59 -35.44
CA LEU A 12 -26.90 13.20 -34.40
C LEU A 12 -27.70 12.51 -33.29
N PHE A 13 -27.65 11.18 -33.24
CA PHE A 13 -27.90 10.45 -32.00
C PHE A 13 -26.72 10.73 -31.06
N MET A 14 -26.88 11.67 -30.12
CA MET A 14 -26.09 11.61 -28.89
C MET A 14 -26.52 10.33 -28.18
N ALA A 15 -25.71 9.27 -28.30
CA ALA A 15 -25.81 8.15 -27.40
C ALA A 15 -25.28 8.63 -26.04
N SER A 16 -26.16 9.14 -25.19
CA SER A 16 -25.89 9.15 -23.75
C SER A 16 -25.80 7.69 -23.34
N SER A 17 -24.57 7.20 -23.16
CA SER A 17 -24.32 5.91 -22.52
C SER A 17 -24.95 5.97 -21.13
N LEU A 18 -26.09 5.30 -20.94
CA LEU A 18 -26.68 5.12 -19.63
C LEU A 18 -25.68 4.31 -18.79
N PHE A 19 -25.03 5.00 -17.86
CA PHE A 19 -24.13 4.36 -16.90
C PHE A 19 -24.99 3.58 -15.90
N ALA A 20 -24.98 2.25 -15.99
CA ALA A 20 -25.78 1.41 -15.13
C ALA A 20 -25.08 1.24 -13.78
N GLN A 21 -25.68 1.83 -12.73
CA GLN A 21 -25.20 1.71 -11.35
C GLN A 21 -25.39 0.27 -10.84
N VAL A 22 -24.53 -0.14 -9.91
CA VAL A 22 -24.70 -1.41 -9.20
C VAL A 22 -26.05 -1.45 -8.47
N ASN A 23 -26.76 -2.58 -8.55
CA ASN A 23 -28.07 -2.78 -7.94
C ASN A 23 -28.11 -3.98 -6.98
N TYR A 24 -26.95 -4.45 -6.55
CA TYR A 24 -26.76 -5.52 -5.59
C TYR A 24 -25.81 -5.06 -4.48
N SER A 25 -25.77 -5.84 -3.40
CA SER A 25 -24.92 -5.63 -2.23
C SER A 25 -24.19 -6.91 -1.83
N ALA A 26 -23.34 -6.83 -0.81
CA ALA A 26 -22.66 -8.01 -0.26
C ALA A 26 -23.62 -8.95 0.50
N ASN A 27 -24.89 -8.57 0.69
CA ASN A 27 -25.95 -9.50 1.10
C ASN A 27 -26.34 -10.45 -0.04
N ASP A 28 -26.25 -9.97 -1.28
CA ASP A 28 -26.72 -10.68 -2.47
C ASP A 28 -25.60 -11.53 -3.08
N LEU A 29 -24.39 -10.97 -3.17
CA LEU A 29 -23.26 -11.60 -3.84
C LEU A 29 -21.91 -11.17 -3.25
N ILE A 30 -21.06 -12.17 -2.98
CA ILE A 30 -19.62 -12.00 -2.81
C ILE A 30 -18.94 -13.00 -3.74
N ASN A 31 -18.21 -12.50 -4.74
CA ASN A 31 -17.47 -13.36 -5.66
C ASN A 31 -16.32 -14.05 -4.90
N PRO A 32 -16.18 -15.39 -4.97
CA PRO A 32 -15.02 -16.06 -4.39
C PRO A 32 -13.73 -15.49 -4.95
N TYR A 33 -12.75 -15.21 -4.10
CA TYR A 33 -11.44 -14.76 -4.56
C TYR A 33 -10.72 -15.92 -5.27
N THR A 34 -10.56 -15.77 -6.58
CA THR A 34 -9.89 -16.76 -7.43
C THR A 34 -8.38 -16.56 -7.52
N GLY A 35 -7.88 -15.43 -7.02
CA GLY A 35 -6.44 -15.22 -6.89
C GLY A 35 -5.85 -16.18 -5.86
N LYS A 36 -4.52 -16.27 -5.86
CA LYS A 36 -3.79 -17.06 -4.86
C LYS A 36 -3.42 -16.19 -3.68
N TYR A 37 -3.03 -16.85 -2.58
CA TYR A 37 -2.49 -16.17 -1.42
C TYR A 37 -1.33 -15.24 -1.79
N ARG A 38 -1.29 -14.05 -1.16
CA ARG A 38 -0.19 -13.09 -1.30
C ARG A 38 0.38 -12.74 0.08
N ALA A 39 1.67 -12.98 0.25
CA ALA A 39 2.43 -12.46 1.38
C ALA A 39 2.87 -11.03 1.05
N GLY A 40 2.29 -10.06 1.75
CA GLY A 40 2.44 -8.64 1.48
C GLY A 40 3.15 -7.89 2.60
N VAL A 41 3.30 -6.59 2.39
CA VAL A 41 3.93 -5.68 3.37
C VAL A 41 3.23 -4.33 3.39
N ASN A 42 3.33 -3.64 4.52
CA ASN A 42 3.15 -2.20 4.63
C ASN A 42 4.51 -1.54 4.30
N PRO A 43 4.63 -0.80 3.17
CA PRO A 43 5.91 -0.33 2.67
C PRO A 43 6.52 0.79 3.51
N GLY A 44 5.72 1.50 4.31
CA GLY A 44 6.18 2.59 5.18
C GLY A 44 6.69 3.83 4.43
N TYR A 45 7.30 4.74 5.17
CA TYR A 45 8.00 5.92 4.65
C TYR A 45 9.31 6.10 5.41
N TYR A 46 10.42 6.26 4.69
CA TYR A 46 11.76 6.29 5.27
C TYR A 46 12.59 7.50 4.82
N GLY A 47 11.94 8.64 4.57
CA GLY A 47 12.61 9.88 4.16
C GLY A 47 12.81 10.02 2.65
N GLY A 48 13.35 11.17 2.24
CA GLY A 48 13.40 11.57 0.82
C GLY A 48 14.35 10.75 -0.07
N ASN A 49 15.24 9.94 0.52
CA ASN A 49 16.14 9.06 -0.22
C ASN A 49 15.44 7.80 -0.76
N TRP A 50 14.26 7.46 -0.22
CA TRP A 50 13.56 6.21 -0.50
C TRP A 50 12.23 6.51 -1.19
N THR A 51 12.20 6.40 -2.52
CA THR A 51 10.95 6.52 -3.26
C THR A 51 10.20 5.18 -3.24
N ASN A 52 8.94 5.18 -3.69
CA ASN A 52 8.18 3.94 -3.86
C ASN A 52 8.90 2.92 -4.76
N PHE A 53 9.75 3.35 -5.70
CA PHE A 53 10.50 2.45 -6.56
C PHE A 53 11.59 1.70 -5.80
N GLU A 54 12.43 2.39 -5.02
CA GLU A 54 13.47 1.74 -4.21
C GLU A 54 12.86 0.86 -3.11
N LEU A 55 11.74 1.28 -2.51
CA LEU A 55 11.01 0.44 -1.56
C LEU A 55 10.42 -0.81 -2.22
N THR A 56 10.05 -0.75 -3.50
CA THR A 56 9.63 -1.93 -4.27
C THR A 56 10.79 -2.88 -4.52
N ASP A 57 11.97 -2.34 -4.84
CA ASP A 57 13.18 -3.13 -5.03
C ASP A 57 13.52 -3.92 -3.75
N LEU A 58 13.44 -3.28 -2.57
CA LEU A 58 13.56 -3.98 -1.28
C LEU A 58 12.43 -4.99 -1.02
N SER A 59 11.21 -4.69 -1.46
CA SER A 59 10.04 -5.54 -1.21
C SER A 59 10.09 -6.84 -2.02
N ALA A 60 10.12 -6.75 -3.34
CA ALA A 60 10.01 -7.91 -4.24
C ALA A 60 11.36 -8.42 -4.75
N GLY A 61 12.41 -7.59 -4.70
CA GLY A 61 13.68 -7.86 -5.33
C GLY A 61 13.71 -7.38 -6.77
N ASN A 62 14.88 -6.92 -7.22
CA ASN A 62 15.13 -6.49 -8.59
C ASN A 62 16.58 -6.78 -9.00
N ALA A 63 16.75 -7.68 -9.97
CA ALA A 63 18.08 -8.05 -10.47
C ALA A 63 18.81 -6.92 -11.21
N ALA A 64 18.13 -5.82 -11.60
CA ALA A 64 18.79 -4.66 -12.20
C ALA A 64 19.63 -3.84 -11.20
N VAL A 65 19.34 -3.96 -9.91
CA VAL A 65 20.05 -3.28 -8.82
C VAL A 65 20.65 -4.26 -7.80
N ASP A 66 20.74 -5.54 -8.15
CA ASP A 66 21.31 -6.62 -7.32
C ASP A 66 20.66 -6.74 -5.93
N ILE A 67 19.34 -6.58 -5.87
CA ILE A 67 18.57 -6.75 -4.64
C ILE A 67 17.70 -8.00 -4.76
N ASN A 68 17.87 -8.97 -3.84
CA ASN A 68 17.04 -10.18 -3.79
C ASN A 68 15.62 -9.92 -3.27
N GLY A 69 15.48 -8.91 -2.40
CA GLY A 69 14.22 -8.47 -1.81
C GLY A 69 13.70 -9.39 -0.70
N ALA A 70 12.64 -8.93 -0.03
CA ALA A 70 11.96 -9.68 1.03
C ALA A 70 10.89 -10.64 0.50
N GLY A 71 10.78 -10.87 -0.83
CA GLY A 71 9.81 -11.77 -1.44
C GLY A 71 8.34 -11.36 -1.24
N VAL A 72 8.07 -10.06 -1.20
CA VAL A 72 6.73 -9.47 -1.16
C VAL A 72 5.98 -9.72 -2.47
N ARG A 73 4.70 -10.06 -2.37
CA ARG A 73 3.81 -10.37 -3.50
C ARG A 73 2.58 -9.47 -3.62
N ALA A 74 2.30 -8.65 -2.61
CA ALA A 74 1.26 -7.64 -2.60
C ALA A 74 1.68 -6.45 -1.72
N ILE A 75 1.36 -5.23 -2.14
CA ILE A 75 1.58 -4.03 -1.32
C ILE A 75 0.26 -3.61 -0.69
N ARG A 76 0.31 -3.26 0.61
CA ARG A 76 -0.74 -2.48 1.26
C ARG A 76 -0.31 -1.03 1.27
N GLY A 77 -0.81 -0.26 0.30
CA GLY A 77 -0.50 1.15 0.12
C GLY A 77 -1.58 2.06 0.68
N THR A 78 -1.32 3.37 0.65
CA THR A 78 -2.31 4.39 0.99
C THR A 78 -2.24 5.55 -0.01
N LEU A 79 -3.41 6.05 -0.43
CA LEU A 79 -3.55 7.21 -1.30
C LEU A 79 -4.67 8.11 -0.76
N PRO A 80 -4.47 8.83 0.36
CA PRO A 80 -5.43 9.82 0.84
C PRO A 80 -5.73 10.88 -0.23
N GLU A 81 -6.87 11.56 -0.09
CA GLU A 81 -7.37 12.54 -1.07
C GLU A 81 -6.35 13.63 -1.40
N HIS A 82 -5.58 14.05 -0.38
CA HIS A 82 -4.53 15.05 -0.54
C HIS A 82 -3.54 14.72 -1.67
N PHE A 83 -3.24 13.44 -1.90
CA PHE A 83 -2.33 13.08 -2.98
C PHE A 83 -2.90 13.39 -4.37
N GLY A 84 -4.20 13.14 -4.58
CA GLY A 84 -4.86 13.42 -5.85
C GLY A 84 -5.03 14.91 -6.11
N ILE A 85 -5.41 15.67 -5.08
CA ILE A 85 -5.56 17.13 -5.19
C ILE A 85 -4.22 17.79 -5.49
N VAL A 86 -3.15 17.41 -4.77
CA VAL A 86 -1.85 18.09 -4.89
C VAL A 86 -1.00 17.55 -6.03
N TRP A 87 -0.94 16.24 -6.27
CA TRP A 87 -0.03 15.68 -7.25
C TRP A 87 -0.70 14.96 -8.40
N ASP A 88 -2.03 14.82 -8.45
CA ASP A 88 -2.75 13.99 -9.43
C ASP A 88 -2.40 12.49 -9.30
N TYR A 89 -3.41 11.63 -9.16
CA TYR A 89 -3.21 10.18 -9.03
C TYR A 89 -2.51 9.55 -10.23
N ASN A 90 -2.51 10.19 -11.40
CA ASN A 90 -1.79 9.72 -12.58
C ASN A 90 -0.27 9.53 -12.30
N ASN A 91 0.29 10.25 -11.31
CA ASN A 91 1.68 10.09 -10.90
C ASN A 91 2.00 8.76 -10.22
N TRP A 92 0.99 8.00 -9.80
CA TRP A 92 1.14 6.68 -9.21
C TRP A 92 1.03 5.54 -10.22
N ILE A 93 0.57 5.80 -11.46
CA ILE A 93 0.49 4.75 -12.49
C ILE A 93 1.86 4.06 -12.67
N PRO A 94 2.98 4.78 -12.88
CA PRO A 94 4.28 4.12 -13.05
C PRO A 94 4.72 3.34 -11.81
N VAL A 95 4.29 3.75 -10.61
CA VAL A 95 4.59 3.02 -9.36
C VAL A 95 3.90 1.65 -9.36
N TYR A 96 2.61 1.62 -9.69
CA TYR A 96 1.85 0.36 -9.76
C TYR A 96 2.26 -0.53 -10.93
N GLU A 97 2.64 0.06 -12.07
CA GLU A 97 3.26 -0.68 -13.18
C GLU A 97 4.59 -1.31 -12.74
N TYR A 98 5.37 -0.61 -11.91
CA TYR A 98 6.63 -1.12 -11.35
C TYR A 98 6.40 -2.27 -10.35
N TYR A 99 5.35 -2.18 -9.52
CA TYR A 99 4.91 -3.29 -8.69
C TYR A 99 4.61 -4.53 -9.57
N ALA A 100 3.78 -4.36 -10.60
CA ALA A 100 3.41 -5.44 -11.51
C ALA A 100 4.61 -6.03 -12.27
N ALA A 101 5.56 -5.18 -12.69
CA ALA A 101 6.78 -5.58 -13.36
C ALA A 101 7.64 -6.54 -12.52
N LEU A 102 7.71 -6.29 -11.20
CA LEU A 102 8.42 -7.14 -10.24
C LEU A 102 7.56 -8.29 -9.69
N GLY A 103 6.32 -8.45 -10.19
CA GLY A 103 5.45 -9.58 -9.87
C GLY A 103 4.58 -9.38 -8.63
N ILE A 104 4.53 -8.17 -8.08
CA ILE A 104 3.57 -7.76 -7.05
C ILE A 104 2.22 -7.57 -7.72
N LYS A 105 1.18 -8.21 -7.18
CA LYS A 105 -0.19 -8.20 -7.73
C LYS A 105 -1.22 -8.19 -6.62
N ASP A 106 -2.47 -7.98 -7.02
CA ASP A 106 -3.62 -8.04 -6.13
C ASP A 106 -3.47 -7.05 -4.96
N ASN A 107 -3.02 -5.82 -5.22
CA ASN A 107 -2.65 -4.89 -4.14
C ASN A 107 -3.85 -4.47 -3.30
N THR A 108 -3.56 -4.16 -2.03
CA THR A 108 -4.51 -3.53 -1.10
C THR A 108 -4.24 -2.03 -1.05
N LEU A 109 -5.28 -1.21 -1.19
CA LEU A 109 -5.19 0.24 -1.10
C LEU A 109 -6.11 0.75 0.01
N VAL A 110 -5.52 1.41 0.99
CA VAL A 110 -6.25 2.14 2.03
C VAL A 110 -6.85 3.41 1.43
N VAL A 111 -8.15 3.58 1.60
CA VAL A 111 -8.92 4.74 1.13
C VAL A 111 -9.73 5.36 2.26
N GLY A 112 -10.10 6.63 2.10
CA GLY A 112 -11.16 7.26 2.89
C GLY A 112 -10.72 8.45 3.72
N VAL A 113 -9.44 8.80 3.76
CA VAL A 113 -8.91 9.97 4.49
C VAL A 113 -9.01 11.24 3.63
N ALA A 114 -9.75 12.23 4.13
CA ALA A 114 -10.06 13.46 3.41
C ALA A 114 -8.94 14.52 3.48
N HIS A 115 -8.83 15.30 2.42
CA HIS A 115 -8.06 16.54 2.39
C HIS A 115 -8.65 17.54 3.40
N PRO A 116 -7.83 18.38 4.09
CA PRO A 116 -8.33 19.35 5.05
C PRO A 116 -9.54 20.19 4.57
N ASP A 117 -9.50 20.68 3.33
CA ASP A 117 -10.59 21.48 2.74
C ASP A 117 -11.91 20.72 2.55
N HIS A 118 -11.87 19.38 2.58
CA HIS A 118 -13.01 18.48 2.34
C HIS A 118 -13.40 17.65 3.57
N ARG A 119 -12.83 17.95 4.76
CA ARG A 119 -13.19 17.28 6.01
C ARG A 119 -14.54 17.72 6.54
N ASP A 120 -15.23 16.81 7.22
CA ASP A 120 -16.46 17.13 7.94
C ASP A 120 -16.17 18.20 9.01
N PRO A 121 -16.77 19.40 8.91
CA PRO A 121 -16.48 20.50 9.83
C PRO A 121 -17.19 20.36 11.18
N VAL A 122 -18.03 19.33 11.36
CA VAL A 122 -18.78 19.14 12.60
C VAL A 122 -17.86 18.65 13.72
N ASP A 123 -17.80 19.42 14.81
CA ASP A 123 -17.16 18.99 16.05
C ASP A 123 -18.10 18.05 16.83
N TYR A 124 -17.87 16.75 16.67
CA TYR A 124 -18.59 15.70 17.42
C TYR A 124 -18.00 15.45 18.82
N CYS A 125 -16.84 16.03 19.15
CA CYS A 125 -16.17 15.85 20.43
C CYS A 125 -15.67 17.20 20.99
N ALA A 126 -16.62 17.98 21.51
CA ALA A 126 -16.36 19.32 22.03
C ALA A 126 -15.18 19.34 23.03
N GLY A 127 -14.12 20.07 22.65
CA GLY A 127 -12.93 20.26 23.46
C GLY A 127 -11.74 19.35 23.13
N ASP A 128 -11.88 18.41 22.18
CA ASP A 128 -10.73 17.73 21.56
C ASP A 128 -10.11 18.65 20.50
N PRO A 129 -8.81 18.99 20.57
CA PRO A 129 -8.14 19.80 19.55
C PRO A 129 -7.93 19.06 18.22
N VAL A 130 -8.16 17.74 18.17
CA VAL A 130 -7.99 16.94 16.96
C VAL A 130 -9.32 16.81 16.24
N GLU A 131 -9.36 17.23 14.98
CA GLU A 131 -10.54 17.14 14.12
C GLU A 131 -10.71 15.74 13.51
N THR A 132 -11.92 15.42 13.07
CA THR A 132 -12.15 14.23 12.25
C THR A 132 -11.42 14.34 10.92
N THR A 133 -10.92 13.22 10.41
CA THR A 133 -10.30 13.12 9.09
C THR A 133 -11.26 12.56 8.03
N MET A 134 -12.54 12.38 8.41
CA MET A 134 -13.60 11.90 7.52
C MET A 134 -14.10 13.00 6.60
N PHE A 135 -14.65 12.62 5.45
CA PHE A 135 -15.18 13.53 4.45
C PHE A 135 -16.43 14.27 4.92
N ALA A 136 -16.55 15.54 4.53
CA ALA A 136 -17.81 16.26 4.50
C ALA A 136 -18.73 15.70 3.41
N ASN A 137 -20.00 16.15 3.39
CA ASN A 137 -20.96 15.89 2.31
C ASN A 137 -21.24 14.41 2.01
N LEU A 138 -20.98 13.50 2.96
CA LEU A 138 -21.22 12.05 2.78
C LEU A 138 -22.67 11.70 2.40
N TYR A 139 -23.63 12.54 2.79
CA TYR A 139 -25.06 12.34 2.56
C TYR A 139 -25.60 13.04 1.32
N GLU A 140 -24.77 13.77 0.57
CA GLU A 140 -25.11 14.16 -0.79
C GLU A 140 -25.34 12.90 -1.66
N PRO A 141 -26.18 12.97 -2.72
CA PRO A 141 -26.33 11.87 -3.67
C PRO A 141 -24.97 11.39 -4.16
N ILE A 142 -24.76 10.06 -4.26
CA ILE A 142 -23.49 9.48 -4.74
C ILE A 142 -23.33 9.74 -6.24
N TRP A 143 -24.44 9.68 -6.98
CA TRP A 143 -24.50 9.79 -8.43
C TRP A 143 -25.36 10.98 -8.83
N ASP A 144 -24.91 11.74 -9.84
CA ASP A 144 -25.68 12.82 -10.46
C ASP A 144 -26.00 12.57 -11.94
N GLY A 145 -25.51 11.45 -12.49
CA GLY A 145 -25.78 11.01 -13.85
C GLY A 145 -24.94 11.69 -14.93
N GLY A 146 -23.77 12.26 -14.57
CA GLY A 146 -22.88 12.89 -15.55
C GLY A 146 -23.00 14.41 -15.59
N ALA A 147 -23.66 15.04 -14.61
CA ALA A 147 -24.03 16.46 -14.70
C ALA A 147 -22.80 17.38 -14.83
N ASN A 148 -21.66 16.95 -14.28
CA ASN A 148 -20.42 17.71 -14.20
C ASN A 148 -19.26 17.07 -15.02
N GLY A 149 -19.55 16.08 -15.86
CA GLY A 149 -18.56 15.37 -16.68
C GLY A 149 -18.01 14.08 -16.03
N THR A 150 -18.31 13.84 -14.75
CA THR A 150 -18.12 12.57 -14.03
C THR A 150 -19.50 11.95 -13.75
N PRO A 151 -19.63 10.61 -13.70
CA PRO A 151 -20.91 9.96 -13.39
C PRO A 151 -21.30 10.13 -11.90
N VAL A 152 -20.32 10.33 -11.02
CA VAL A 152 -20.50 10.61 -9.59
C VAL A 152 -20.82 12.08 -9.35
N ASN A 153 -21.47 12.39 -8.24
CA ASN A 153 -21.69 13.76 -7.79
C ASN A 153 -20.41 14.34 -7.18
N ASP A 154 -19.82 15.34 -7.85
CA ASP A 154 -18.60 15.99 -7.37
C ASP A 154 -18.75 16.69 -6.01
N ASN A 155 -19.98 17.02 -5.58
CA ASN A 155 -20.22 17.57 -4.24
C ASN A 155 -20.17 16.49 -3.13
N ASN A 156 -20.30 15.21 -3.48
CA ASN A 156 -20.00 14.11 -2.58
C ASN A 156 -18.50 13.79 -2.70
N TYR A 157 -17.69 14.46 -1.87
CA TYR A 157 -16.23 14.42 -1.96
C TYR A 157 -15.66 13.00 -1.86
N MET A 158 -16.25 12.14 -1.01
CA MET A 158 -15.86 10.73 -0.94
C MET A 158 -16.13 9.98 -2.25
N ALA A 159 -17.30 10.20 -2.88
CA ALA A 159 -17.64 9.55 -4.14
C ALA A 159 -16.69 9.99 -5.27
N LYS A 160 -16.37 11.29 -5.33
CA LYS A 160 -15.40 11.83 -6.29
C LYS A 160 -14.01 11.25 -6.08
N TYR A 161 -13.54 11.23 -4.84
CA TYR A 161 -12.24 10.66 -4.48
C TYR A 161 -12.10 9.19 -4.86
N VAL A 162 -13.10 8.34 -4.54
CA VAL A 162 -13.08 6.92 -4.93
C VAL A 162 -13.14 6.76 -6.43
N TYR A 163 -13.99 7.53 -7.12
CA TYR A 163 -14.09 7.48 -8.58
C TYR A 163 -12.75 7.79 -9.25
N ASP A 164 -12.05 8.84 -8.80
CA ASP A 164 -10.75 9.22 -9.34
C ASP A 164 -9.70 8.12 -9.12
N LEU A 165 -9.67 7.50 -7.94
CA LEU A 165 -8.75 6.40 -7.66
C LEU A 165 -9.04 5.17 -8.53
N VAL A 166 -10.29 4.73 -8.59
CA VAL A 166 -10.66 3.51 -9.35
C VAL A 166 -10.40 3.71 -10.83
N THR A 167 -10.70 4.89 -11.38
CA THR A 167 -10.47 5.19 -12.81
C THR A 167 -8.99 5.39 -13.15
N THR A 168 -8.12 5.64 -12.17
CA THR A 168 -6.70 5.91 -12.40
C THR A 168 -5.80 4.71 -12.10
N VAL A 169 -5.97 4.06 -10.95
CA VAL A 169 -5.11 2.96 -10.48
C VAL A 169 -5.86 1.64 -10.28
N GLY A 170 -7.15 1.58 -10.62
CA GLY A 170 -8.00 0.41 -10.35
C GLY A 170 -7.52 -0.89 -11.01
N ASP A 171 -6.89 -0.82 -12.18
CA ASP A 171 -6.32 -2.01 -12.85
C ASP A 171 -5.18 -2.69 -12.05
N HIS A 172 -4.66 -2.02 -11.02
CA HIS A 172 -3.57 -2.52 -10.18
C HIS A 172 -3.95 -2.74 -8.71
N VAL A 173 -5.18 -2.41 -8.33
CA VAL A 173 -5.72 -2.56 -6.98
C VAL A 173 -6.80 -3.61 -7.00
N LYS A 174 -6.78 -4.55 -6.05
CA LYS A 174 -7.80 -5.60 -5.94
C LYS A 174 -8.65 -5.47 -4.68
N PHE A 175 -8.05 -4.93 -3.62
CA PHE A 175 -8.66 -4.79 -2.32
C PHE A 175 -8.69 -3.32 -1.92
N TRP A 176 -9.89 -2.78 -1.75
CA TRP A 176 -10.16 -1.40 -1.38
C TRP A 176 -10.47 -1.35 0.12
N GLU A 177 -9.46 -1.05 0.94
CA GLU A 177 -9.58 -1.03 2.38
C GLU A 177 -10.07 0.32 2.88
N VAL A 178 -11.27 0.33 3.45
CA VAL A 178 -11.91 1.58 3.86
C VAL A 178 -11.44 1.95 5.25
N TRP A 179 -10.58 2.98 5.30
CA TRP A 179 -9.91 3.54 6.47
C TRP A 179 -8.74 2.70 7.01
N ASN A 180 -8.08 3.16 8.08
CA ASN A 180 -7.14 2.37 8.88
C ASN A 180 -7.55 2.40 10.35
N GLU A 181 -7.77 1.23 10.95
CA GLU A 181 -8.17 1.07 12.36
C GLU A 181 -9.34 1.97 12.80
N PRO A 182 -10.47 2.01 12.08
CA PRO A 182 -11.60 2.88 12.43
C PRO A 182 -12.14 2.61 13.84
N GLY A 183 -11.97 1.39 14.35
CA GLY A 183 -12.39 0.97 15.69
C GLY A 183 -11.38 1.23 16.81
N PHE A 184 -10.32 2.01 16.58
CA PHE A 184 -9.31 2.28 17.60
C PHE A 184 -9.92 3.07 18.78
N ASP A 185 -9.84 2.48 19.97
CA ASP A 185 -10.48 2.95 21.20
C ASP A 185 -9.59 3.96 21.94
N LEU A 186 -9.90 5.24 21.79
CA LEU A 186 -9.22 6.35 22.46
C LEU A 186 -9.51 6.39 23.98
N SER A 187 -10.57 5.73 24.44
CA SER A 187 -10.83 5.61 25.89
C SER A 187 -9.88 4.62 26.56
N GLY A 188 -9.31 3.70 25.79
CA GLY A 188 -8.38 2.65 26.24
C GLY A 188 -9.02 1.46 26.94
N TYR A 189 -10.36 1.38 27.06
CA TYR A 189 -11.01 0.24 27.72
C TYR A 189 -12.46 -0.04 27.31
N LYS A 190 -13.22 0.92 26.78
CA LYS A 190 -14.67 0.75 26.53
C LYS A 190 -14.98 -0.33 25.51
N SER A 191 -14.13 -0.47 24.49
CA SER A 191 -14.19 -1.54 23.49
C SER A 191 -13.95 -2.93 24.06
N SER A 192 -13.32 -3.02 25.24
CA SER A 192 -13.00 -4.28 25.94
C SER A 192 -14.03 -4.65 27.02
N LEU A 193 -14.95 -3.74 27.35
CA LEU A 193 -16.02 -4.00 28.31
C LEU A 193 -16.98 -5.06 27.77
N GLN A 194 -17.44 -5.93 28.67
CA GLN A 194 -18.40 -7.00 28.39
C GLN A 194 -19.84 -6.47 28.45
N PRO A 195 -20.81 -7.15 27.79
CA PRO A 195 -22.23 -6.82 27.88
C PRO A 195 -22.72 -6.68 29.33
N GLY A 196 -23.58 -5.69 29.58
CA GLY A 196 -24.07 -5.31 30.91
C GLY A 196 -23.14 -4.39 31.71
N GLN A 197 -21.90 -4.16 31.27
CA GLN A 197 -21.02 -3.14 31.87
C GLN A 197 -21.34 -1.75 31.28
N PRO A 198 -21.53 -0.69 32.08
CA PRO A 198 -21.88 0.64 31.55
C PRO A 198 -20.88 1.16 30.52
N GLY A 199 -21.36 1.59 29.35
CA GLY A 199 -20.54 2.18 28.28
C GLY A 199 -19.84 1.18 27.36
N ASN A 200 -20.12 -0.13 27.47
CA ASN A 200 -19.59 -1.13 26.55
C ASN A 200 -20.10 -0.92 25.11
N TRP A 201 -19.29 -1.31 24.12
CA TRP A 201 -19.63 -1.12 22.70
C TRP A 201 -20.53 -2.21 22.10
N TRP A 202 -20.72 -3.34 22.80
CA TRP A 202 -21.68 -4.38 22.39
C TRP A 202 -23.12 -3.87 22.43
N GLU A 203 -23.45 -3.02 23.40
CA GLU A 203 -24.81 -2.52 23.63
C GLU A 203 -24.98 -1.04 23.27
N ASN A 204 -23.87 -0.30 23.10
CA ASN A 204 -23.87 1.12 22.82
C ASN A 204 -23.01 1.42 21.60
N ASP A 205 -23.44 2.36 20.76
CA ASP A 205 -22.56 2.86 19.71
C ASP A 205 -21.38 3.61 20.37
N PRO A 206 -20.15 3.47 19.84
CA PRO A 206 -19.01 4.24 20.32
C PRO A 206 -19.32 5.74 20.33
N ASN A 207 -19.06 6.42 21.44
CA ASN A 207 -19.13 7.87 21.45
C ASN A 207 -18.04 8.43 20.52
N PRO A 208 -18.30 9.46 19.70
CA PRO A 208 -17.28 10.07 18.86
C PRO A 208 -15.98 10.46 19.59
N CYS A 209 -16.04 10.85 20.86
CA CYS A 209 -14.87 11.13 21.69
C CYS A 209 -14.05 9.90 22.10
N ASP A 210 -14.64 8.71 22.06
CA ASP A 210 -13.97 7.47 22.48
C ASP A 210 -13.32 6.73 21.30
N ILE A 211 -13.49 7.20 20.06
CA ILE A 211 -13.08 6.49 18.85
C ILE A 211 -12.27 7.38 17.91
N ILE A 212 -11.26 6.82 17.24
CA ILE A 212 -10.31 7.57 16.41
C ILE A 212 -10.97 8.36 15.27
N LEU A 213 -12.12 7.88 14.78
CA LEU A 213 -12.89 8.54 13.73
C LEU A 213 -13.34 9.95 14.12
N ARG A 214 -13.55 10.20 15.42
CA ARG A 214 -14.10 11.47 15.93
C ARG A 214 -15.40 11.88 15.26
N ALA A 215 -16.17 10.88 14.84
CA ALA A 215 -17.45 11.01 14.18
C ALA A 215 -18.31 9.79 14.55
N PRO A 216 -19.65 9.86 14.40
CA PRO A 216 -20.52 8.72 14.59
C PRO A 216 -20.16 7.58 13.64
N ILE A 217 -20.32 6.33 14.09
CA ILE A 217 -20.00 5.15 13.27
C ILE A 217 -20.83 5.09 11.98
N GLN A 218 -21.98 5.75 11.94
CA GLN A 218 -22.83 5.86 10.75
C GLN A 218 -22.11 6.59 9.60
N ASN A 219 -21.24 7.56 9.89
CA ASN A 219 -20.41 8.20 8.87
C ASN A 219 -19.44 7.17 8.26
N TYR A 220 -18.91 6.23 9.06
CA TYR A 220 -18.04 5.17 8.55
C TYR A 220 -18.80 4.15 7.71
N ILE A 221 -20.02 3.78 8.14
CA ILE A 221 -20.90 2.91 7.34
C ILE A 221 -21.27 3.59 6.02
N ARG A 222 -21.47 4.91 6.03
CA ARG A 222 -21.71 5.70 4.81
C ARG A 222 -20.49 5.70 3.89
N THR A 223 -19.29 5.85 4.42
CA THR A 223 -18.03 5.70 3.66
C THR A 223 -17.89 4.31 3.03
N LEU A 224 -18.24 3.24 3.76
CA LEU A 224 -18.29 1.88 3.22
C LEU A 224 -19.27 1.78 2.05
N ARG A 225 -20.50 2.29 2.21
CA ARG A 225 -21.52 2.27 1.15
C ARG A 225 -21.08 3.01 -0.10
N ILE A 226 -20.53 4.22 0.04
CA ILE A 226 -20.05 5.02 -1.09
C ILE A 226 -18.94 4.26 -1.84
N THR A 227 -17.97 3.74 -1.09
CA THR A 227 -16.88 2.95 -1.69
C THR A 227 -17.43 1.72 -2.41
N TYR A 228 -18.35 0.98 -1.78
CA TYR A 228 -18.98 -0.19 -2.37
C TYR A 228 -19.72 0.14 -3.67
N GLU A 229 -20.60 1.14 -3.66
CA GLU A 229 -21.37 1.50 -4.84
C GLU A 229 -20.47 1.96 -6.00
N VAL A 230 -19.47 2.82 -5.73
CA VAL A 230 -18.57 3.33 -6.77
C VAL A 230 -17.66 2.23 -7.32
N VAL A 231 -16.96 1.50 -6.45
CA VAL A 231 -16.06 0.42 -6.88
C VAL A 231 -16.82 -0.69 -7.59
N LYS A 232 -17.95 -1.17 -7.07
CA LYS A 232 -18.69 -2.27 -7.72
C LYS A 232 -19.32 -1.87 -9.05
N THR A 233 -19.58 -0.58 -9.26
CA THR A 233 -20.05 -0.08 -10.55
C THR A 233 -18.92 -0.05 -11.59
N LEU A 234 -17.70 0.30 -11.19
CA LEU A 234 -16.54 0.45 -12.09
C LEU A 234 -15.74 -0.85 -12.28
N SER A 235 -15.54 -1.59 -11.20
CA SER A 235 -14.73 -2.80 -11.07
C SER A 235 -15.47 -3.86 -10.24
N PRO A 236 -16.54 -4.48 -10.77
CA PRO A 236 -17.43 -5.39 -10.02
C PRO A 236 -16.73 -6.60 -9.39
N ASP A 237 -15.58 -7.00 -9.92
CA ASP A 237 -14.78 -8.12 -9.42
C ASP A 237 -13.82 -7.75 -8.28
N ASP A 238 -13.68 -6.46 -7.95
CA ASP A 238 -12.83 -6.00 -6.85
C ASP A 238 -13.52 -6.11 -5.50
N TYR A 239 -12.75 -6.04 -4.42
CA TYR A 239 -13.22 -6.33 -3.07
C TYR A 239 -13.17 -5.10 -2.18
N ILE A 240 -14.25 -4.87 -1.45
CA ILE A 240 -14.28 -3.89 -0.37
C ILE A 240 -13.87 -4.55 0.93
N VAL A 241 -12.81 -4.02 1.54
CA VAL A 241 -12.28 -4.51 2.81
C VAL A 241 -12.73 -3.57 3.93
N LEU A 242 -13.44 -4.14 4.91
CA LEU A 242 -13.63 -3.51 6.20
C LEU A 242 -12.27 -3.47 6.91
N SER A 243 -11.74 -2.27 7.12
CA SER A 243 -10.38 -2.07 7.65
C SER A 243 -10.18 -2.62 9.05
N GLY A 244 -8.92 -2.90 9.40
CA GLY A 244 -8.42 -3.35 10.70
C GLY A 244 -9.32 -3.03 11.90
N ILE A 245 -10.36 -3.84 12.14
CA ILE A 245 -11.53 -3.44 12.96
C ILE A 245 -11.23 -3.12 14.44
N GLY A 246 -10.01 -3.35 14.91
CA GLY A 246 -9.60 -3.19 16.30
C GLY A 246 -10.19 -4.28 17.20
N THR A 247 -11.50 -4.21 17.47
CA THR A 247 -12.20 -5.10 18.40
C THR A 247 -13.45 -5.72 17.81
N ASP A 248 -13.85 -6.88 18.34
CA ASP A 248 -15.07 -7.56 17.92
C ASP A 248 -16.33 -6.80 18.38
N ALA A 249 -16.25 -6.03 19.47
CA ALA A 249 -17.32 -5.15 19.91
C ALA A 249 -17.58 -4.01 18.91
N PHE A 250 -16.52 -3.47 18.29
CA PHE A 250 -16.67 -2.49 17.22
C PHE A 250 -17.30 -3.11 15.96
N LEU A 251 -16.86 -4.32 15.57
CA LEU A 251 -17.50 -5.06 14.48
C LEU A 251 -19.00 -5.25 14.77
N ASP A 252 -19.38 -5.70 15.95
CA ASP A 252 -20.78 -5.84 16.36
C ASP A 252 -21.57 -4.52 16.23
N ALA A 253 -21.00 -3.42 16.74
CA ALA A 253 -21.60 -2.09 16.64
C ALA A 253 -21.88 -1.66 15.19
N LEU A 254 -20.96 -1.95 14.26
CA LEU A 254 -21.21 -1.73 12.83
C LEU A 254 -22.32 -2.63 12.29
N MET A 255 -22.26 -3.93 12.59
CA MET A 255 -23.20 -4.91 12.05
C MET A 255 -24.66 -4.69 12.49
N ARG A 256 -24.89 -4.05 13.64
CA ARG A 256 -26.24 -3.72 14.10
C ARG A 256 -26.82 -2.41 13.54
N ASN A 257 -25.99 -1.56 12.92
CA ASN A 257 -26.35 -0.23 12.43
C ASN A 257 -26.44 -0.14 10.88
N THR A 258 -27.26 0.79 10.39
CA THR A 258 -27.26 1.27 8.99
C THR A 258 -26.40 2.53 8.84
N ASP A 259 -26.25 3.05 7.62
CA ASP A 259 -25.63 4.36 7.35
C ASP A 259 -26.56 5.56 7.66
N ASN A 260 -27.73 5.36 8.29
CA ASN A 260 -28.63 6.47 8.61
C ASN A 260 -28.03 7.41 9.67
N PRO A 261 -27.90 8.73 9.40
CA PRO A 261 -27.32 9.68 10.37
C PRO A 261 -28.14 9.81 11.66
N ASN A 262 -29.42 9.40 11.65
CA ASN A 262 -30.27 9.37 12.83
C ASN A 262 -30.08 8.07 13.63
N GLY A 263 -28.86 7.83 14.12
CA GLY A 263 -28.54 6.70 15.00
C GLY A 263 -28.68 5.31 14.35
N GLY A 264 -28.40 5.22 13.04
CA GLY A 264 -28.33 3.95 12.32
C GLY A 264 -29.67 3.23 12.14
N GLN A 265 -30.81 3.91 12.32
CA GLN A 265 -32.15 3.34 12.16
C GLN A 265 -32.45 2.89 10.73
N VAL A 266 -33.10 1.73 10.60
CA VAL A 266 -33.59 1.23 9.30
C VAL A 266 -34.73 2.11 8.79
N THR A 267 -34.57 2.65 7.59
CA THR A 267 -35.60 3.45 6.89
C THR A 267 -35.61 3.07 5.40
N PRO A 268 -36.60 3.52 4.60
CA PRO A 268 -36.58 3.29 3.16
C PRO A 268 -35.31 3.82 2.45
N ASP A 269 -34.75 4.94 2.91
CA ASP A 269 -33.55 5.56 2.34
C ASP A 269 -32.24 4.89 2.81
N PHE A 270 -32.31 4.25 3.98
CA PHE A 270 -31.20 3.52 4.62
C PHE A 270 -31.65 2.11 5.06
N PRO A 271 -31.93 1.20 4.11
CA PRO A 271 -32.55 -0.09 4.43
C PRO A 271 -31.56 -1.17 4.89
N LEU A 272 -30.28 -1.04 4.56
CA LEU A 272 -29.27 -2.08 4.79
C LEU A 272 -28.27 -1.70 5.88
N LYS A 273 -27.82 -2.70 6.62
CA LYS A 273 -26.79 -2.57 7.66
C LYS A 273 -25.38 -2.67 7.08
N ALA A 274 -24.36 -2.31 7.87
CA ALA A 274 -22.97 -2.24 7.43
C ALA A 274 -22.46 -3.47 6.67
N GLY A 275 -22.89 -4.67 7.06
CA GLY A 275 -22.51 -5.91 6.39
C GLY A 275 -22.85 -5.98 4.90
N ALA A 276 -23.79 -5.18 4.40
CA ALA A 276 -24.12 -5.12 2.98
C ALA A 276 -23.05 -4.41 2.14
N TYR A 277 -22.13 -3.67 2.76
CA TYR A 277 -21.22 -2.74 2.09
C TYR A 277 -19.74 -3.13 2.21
N PHE A 278 -19.43 -4.39 2.53
CA PHE A 278 -18.07 -4.94 2.44
C PHE A 278 -18.06 -6.43 2.10
N ASP A 279 -17.03 -6.88 1.40
CA ASP A 279 -16.84 -8.27 0.99
C ASP A 279 -15.93 -9.04 1.96
N ILE A 280 -14.96 -8.33 2.56
CA ILE A 280 -13.88 -8.90 3.36
C ILE A 280 -13.81 -8.21 4.71
N VAL A 281 -13.61 -8.99 5.78
CA VAL A 281 -13.20 -8.44 7.08
C VAL A 281 -11.69 -8.44 7.18
N GLY A 282 -11.11 -7.24 7.17
CA GLY A 282 -9.72 -6.96 7.50
C GLY A 282 -9.51 -6.84 9.00
N PHE A 283 -8.40 -7.38 9.48
CA PHE A 283 -8.00 -7.24 10.89
C PHE A 283 -6.49 -7.21 11.05
N HIS A 284 -6.05 -6.62 12.16
CA HIS A 284 -4.65 -6.61 12.56
C HIS A 284 -4.39 -7.72 13.57
N ALA A 285 -3.21 -8.35 13.49
CA ALA A 285 -2.82 -9.48 14.33
C ALA A 285 -1.42 -9.25 14.91
N TYR A 286 -1.36 -8.98 16.21
CA TYR A 286 -0.12 -8.68 16.91
C TYR A 286 -0.01 -9.55 18.17
N PRO A 287 0.37 -10.83 18.02
CA PRO A 287 0.25 -11.82 19.10
C PRO A 287 1.03 -11.49 20.37
N HIS A 288 2.00 -10.58 20.27
CA HIS A 288 2.81 -10.10 21.38
C HIS A 288 2.04 -9.20 22.36
N PHE A 289 0.97 -8.53 21.94
CA PHE A 289 0.15 -7.69 22.84
C PHE A 289 -1.37 -7.82 22.67
N ASP A 290 -1.86 -8.41 21.58
CA ASP A 290 -3.30 -8.50 21.32
C ASP A 290 -4.04 -9.46 22.29
N GLY A 291 -3.30 -10.23 23.09
CA GLY A 291 -3.81 -11.16 24.10
C GLY A 291 -4.04 -12.58 23.59
N SER A 292 -3.74 -12.87 22.33
CA SER A 292 -3.91 -14.21 21.74
C SER A 292 -2.95 -15.27 22.28
N THR A 293 -1.85 -14.85 22.88
CA THR A 293 -0.83 -15.74 23.48
C THR A 293 -1.00 -15.95 24.98
N ARG A 294 -2.16 -15.59 25.54
CA ARG A 294 -2.51 -15.85 26.94
C ARG A 294 -3.97 -16.27 27.08
N HIS A 295 -4.26 -17.09 28.08
CA HIS A 295 -5.63 -17.39 28.50
C HIS A 295 -5.72 -17.47 30.02
N TRP A 296 -6.87 -17.14 30.58
CA TRP A 296 -7.11 -17.23 32.01
C TRP A 296 -7.41 -18.69 32.41
N ASP A 297 -6.72 -19.21 33.43
CA ASP A 297 -6.99 -20.52 34.01
C ASP A 297 -7.37 -20.38 35.49
N ASN A 298 -8.60 -20.81 35.81
CA ASN A 298 -9.13 -20.78 37.18
C ASN A 298 -8.37 -21.70 38.15
N ASN A 299 -7.72 -22.76 37.65
CA ASN A 299 -6.91 -23.66 38.47
C ASN A 299 -5.59 -23.01 38.89
N VAL A 300 -5.05 -22.14 38.02
CA VAL A 300 -3.82 -21.38 38.28
C VAL A 300 -4.12 -20.07 39.01
N GLY A 301 -5.34 -19.55 38.90
CA GLY A 301 -5.73 -18.26 39.42
C GLY A 301 -5.06 -17.10 38.68
N GLY A 302 -4.72 -17.28 37.41
CA GLY A 302 -3.96 -16.34 36.62
C GLY A 302 -3.91 -16.69 35.13
N PHE A 303 -3.11 -15.91 34.38
CA PHE A 303 -2.88 -16.16 32.97
C PHE A 303 -1.85 -17.27 32.74
N VAL A 304 -2.18 -18.20 31.85
CA VAL A 304 -1.26 -19.15 31.24
C VAL A 304 -0.81 -18.57 29.90
N TYR A 305 0.51 -18.55 29.67
CA TYR A 305 1.12 -17.92 28.51
C TYR A 305 1.64 -18.96 27.51
N THR A 306 1.59 -18.59 26.23
CA THR A 306 2.03 -19.38 25.07
C THR A 306 2.90 -18.50 24.15
N ARG A 307 3.86 -17.78 24.74
CA ARG A 307 4.68 -16.77 24.06
C ARG A 307 5.81 -17.43 23.26
N HIS A 308 5.43 -18.05 22.16
CA HIS A 308 6.28 -18.69 21.17
C HIS A 308 5.56 -18.71 19.82
N SER A 309 6.29 -18.99 18.74
CA SER A 309 5.79 -18.85 17.36
C SER A 309 4.56 -19.72 17.06
N ASP A 310 4.51 -20.96 17.55
CA ASP A 310 3.33 -21.83 17.40
C ASP A 310 2.09 -21.26 18.12
N GLY A 311 2.24 -20.72 19.34
CA GLY A 311 1.14 -20.12 20.09
C GLY A 311 0.66 -18.81 19.46
N ALA A 312 1.60 -18.02 18.95
CA ALA A 312 1.31 -16.80 18.20
C ALA A 312 0.50 -17.06 16.92
N VAL A 313 0.83 -18.11 16.17
CA VAL A 313 0.07 -18.53 14.97
C VAL A 313 -1.27 -19.14 15.33
N GLU A 314 -1.35 -19.98 16.37
CA GLU A 314 -2.63 -20.53 16.87
C GLU A 314 -3.58 -19.40 17.34
N GLY A 315 -3.04 -18.24 17.73
CA GLY A 315 -3.79 -17.02 17.99
C GLY A 315 -4.67 -16.53 16.82
N PHE A 316 -4.25 -16.77 15.56
CA PHE A 316 -5.04 -16.42 14.37
C PHE A 316 -6.36 -17.17 14.33
N ASP A 317 -6.35 -18.47 14.65
CA ASP A 317 -7.53 -19.32 14.57
C ASP A 317 -8.64 -18.84 15.51
N ASN A 318 -8.25 -18.41 16.71
CA ASN A 318 -9.18 -17.86 17.69
C ASN A 318 -9.87 -16.61 17.15
N ARG A 319 -9.10 -15.68 16.56
CA ARG A 319 -9.62 -14.42 16.02
C ARG A 319 -10.52 -14.62 14.80
N VAL A 320 -10.09 -15.50 13.89
CA VAL A 320 -10.88 -15.86 12.71
C VAL A 320 -12.20 -16.51 13.15
N THR A 321 -12.15 -17.46 14.08
CA THR A 321 -13.34 -18.17 14.58
C THR A 321 -14.30 -17.22 15.28
N GLN A 322 -13.81 -16.36 16.17
CA GLN A 322 -14.64 -15.38 16.88
C GLN A 322 -15.41 -14.47 15.90
N ARG A 323 -14.73 -13.96 14.87
CA ARG A 323 -15.35 -13.06 13.89
C ARG A 323 -16.32 -13.76 12.96
N LYS A 324 -15.99 -14.97 12.48
CA LYS A 324 -16.93 -15.79 11.71
C LYS A 324 -18.19 -16.10 12.52
N ASN A 325 -18.03 -16.44 13.80
CA ASN A 325 -19.16 -16.68 14.70
C ASN A 325 -20.00 -15.42 14.92
N LEU A 326 -19.37 -14.26 15.10
CA LEU A 326 -20.10 -12.99 15.23
C LEU A 326 -20.87 -12.67 13.95
N LEU A 327 -20.23 -12.74 12.79
CA LEU A 327 -20.84 -12.47 11.49
C LEU A 327 -22.02 -13.41 11.19
N SER A 328 -21.94 -14.69 11.59
CA SER A 328 -23.02 -15.65 11.39
C SER A 328 -24.27 -15.29 12.21
N THR A 329 -24.12 -14.66 13.38
CA THR A 329 -25.27 -14.11 14.13
C THR A 329 -26.03 -13.02 13.38
N TYR A 330 -25.37 -12.36 12.43
CA TYR A 330 -25.95 -11.37 11.52
C TYR A 330 -26.33 -11.94 10.15
N GLY A 331 -26.23 -13.26 9.96
CA GLY A 331 -26.67 -13.98 8.76
C GLY A 331 -25.58 -14.23 7.70
N TYR A 332 -24.32 -13.86 7.91
CA TYR A 332 -23.23 -14.15 6.96
C TYR A 332 -22.66 -15.56 7.20
N ASP A 333 -23.50 -16.56 6.96
CA ASP A 333 -23.28 -17.99 7.22
C ASP A 333 -23.23 -18.84 5.93
N GLY A 334 -23.25 -18.18 4.75
CA GLY A 334 -23.31 -18.84 3.45
C GLY A 334 -24.70 -19.35 3.05
N THR A 335 -25.69 -19.21 3.92
CA THR A 335 -27.09 -19.60 3.68
C THR A 335 -28.01 -18.40 3.57
N THR A 336 -27.98 -17.49 4.57
CA THR A 336 -28.79 -16.26 4.57
C THR A 336 -28.14 -15.19 3.70
N TYR A 337 -26.86 -14.91 3.97
CA TYR A 337 -25.99 -14.07 3.15
C TYR A 337 -24.66 -14.80 2.88
N PRO A 338 -23.94 -14.46 1.80
CA PRO A 338 -22.61 -15.02 1.54
C PRO A 338 -21.65 -14.85 2.73
N GLU A 339 -20.83 -15.86 3.01
CA GLU A 339 -19.78 -15.73 4.03
C GLU A 339 -18.77 -14.64 3.62
N LYS A 340 -18.30 -13.85 4.60
CA LYS A 340 -17.26 -12.85 4.38
C LYS A 340 -15.89 -13.51 4.20
N LEU A 341 -15.09 -12.97 3.28
CA LEU A 341 -13.67 -13.33 3.17
C LEU A 341 -12.87 -12.66 4.29
N LEU A 342 -11.60 -13.05 4.43
CA LEU A 342 -10.69 -12.54 5.46
C LEU A 342 -9.34 -12.12 4.85
N ILE A 343 -8.80 -11.04 5.40
CA ILE A 343 -7.47 -10.50 5.09
C ILE A 343 -6.82 -10.00 6.39
N VAL A 344 -5.51 -10.17 6.53
CA VAL A 344 -4.76 -9.64 7.66
C VAL A 344 -3.95 -8.46 7.15
N THR A 345 -4.45 -7.24 7.36
CA THR A 345 -3.88 -6.02 6.77
C THR A 345 -2.70 -5.46 7.54
N GLU A 346 -2.48 -5.92 8.78
CA GLU A 346 -1.23 -5.74 9.50
C GLU A 346 -0.97 -6.92 10.44
N MET A 347 0.27 -7.38 10.49
CA MET A 347 0.74 -8.33 11.50
C MET A 347 2.24 -8.19 11.74
N ASP A 348 2.69 -8.51 12.94
CA ASP A 348 4.05 -9.02 13.20
C ASP A 348 4.26 -9.42 14.67
N VAL A 349 5.46 -9.91 14.99
CA VAL A 349 6.06 -9.96 16.33
C VAL A 349 7.43 -9.27 16.32
N PRO A 350 7.86 -8.64 17.42
CA PRO A 350 9.15 -7.94 17.45
C PRO A 350 10.33 -8.92 17.52
N ARG A 351 11.48 -8.53 16.95
CA ARG A 351 12.74 -9.27 17.13
C ARG A 351 13.45 -8.99 18.45
N LEU A 352 12.99 -7.97 19.18
CA LEU A 352 13.50 -7.58 20.50
C LEU A 352 12.39 -7.73 21.57
N PRO A 353 12.72 -8.12 22.81
CA PRO A 353 11.76 -8.17 23.90
C PRO A 353 11.50 -6.78 24.50
N PHE A 354 10.25 -6.49 24.85
CA PHE A 354 9.85 -5.21 25.46
C PHE A 354 8.93 -5.45 26.67
N GLY A 355 9.51 -5.46 27.87
CA GLY A 355 8.74 -5.72 29.09
C GLY A 355 8.10 -7.12 29.09
N GLU A 356 6.77 -7.18 29.12
CA GLU A 356 6.02 -8.45 29.04
C GLU A 356 5.86 -8.98 27.61
N PHE A 357 6.10 -8.13 26.60
CA PHE A 357 6.01 -8.47 25.19
C PHE A 357 7.24 -9.26 24.77
N PHE A 358 6.99 -10.48 24.29
CA PHE A 358 8.02 -11.42 23.87
C PHE A 358 8.56 -11.05 22.49
N GLY A 359 9.87 -11.24 22.31
CA GLY A 359 10.55 -10.95 21.06
C GLY A 359 11.94 -11.59 21.02
N SER A 360 12.31 -12.11 19.86
CA SER A 360 13.66 -12.58 19.53
C SER A 360 13.77 -12.76 18.01
N ASP A 361 14.98 -12.72 17.46
CA ASP A 361 15.20 -13.06 16.05
C ASP A 361 14.64 -14.43 15.68
N GLU A 362 14.86 -15.43 16.54
CA GLU A 362 14.40 -16.80 16.31
C GLU A 362 12.87 -16.89 16.27
N LEU A 363 12.21 -16.21 17.21
CA LEU A 363 10.74 -16.12 17.26
C LEU A 363 10.21 -15.48 15.99
N GLN A 364 10.72 -14.29 15.65
CA GLN A 364 10.21 -13.49 14.54
C GLN A 364 10.36 -14.23 13.21
N LYS A 365 11.55 -14.78 12.97
CA LYS A 365 11.87 -15.66 11.83
C LYS A 365 10.95 -16.89 11.75
N ASN A 366 10.69 -17.56 12.87
CA ASN A 366 9.83 -18.75 12.88
C ASN A 366 8.35 -18.39 12.70
N TYR A 367 7.90 -17.33 13.35
CA TYR A 367 6.53 -16.82 13.26
C TYR A 367 6.18 -16.47 11.81
N ILE A 368 7.00 -15.68 11.12
CA ILE A 368 6.62 -15.21 9.78
C ILE A 368 6.42 -16.35 8.78
N MET A 369 7.29 -17.38 8.82
CA MET A 369 7.16 -18.54 7.94
C MET A 369 5.90 -19.34 8.29
N LYS A 370 5.69 -19.63 9.58
CA LYS A 370 4.52 -20.39 10.05
C LYS A 370 3.22 -19.65 9.74
N SER A 371 3.20 -18.33 9.87
CA SER A 371 2.06 -17.46 9.54
C SER A 371 1.67 -17.55 8.07
N ILE A 372 2.63 -17.53 7.13
CA ILE A 372 2.34 -17.70 5.70
C ILE A 372 1.68 -19.06 5.43
N ALA A 373 2.27 -20.13 5.96
CA ALA A 373 1.79 -21.49 5.74
C ALA A 373 0.37 -21.68 6.33
N HIS A 374 0.15 -21.12 7.53
CA HIS A 374 -1.12 -21.17 8.21
C HIS A 374 -2.20 -20.32 7.55
N ALA A 375 -1.85 -19.13 7.06
CA ALA A 375 -2.75 -18.26 6.30
C ALA A 375 -3.27 -18.97 5.03
N ILE A 376 -2.40 -19.66 4.29
CA ILE A 376 -2.80 -20.51 3.15
C ILE A 376 -3.76 -21.62 3.60
N LYS A 377 -3.45 -22.29 4.72
CA LYS A 377 -4.25 -23.40 5.24
C LYS A 377 -5.68 -22.99 5.62
N ILE A 378 -5.85 -21.84 6.27
CA ILE A 378 -7.15 -21.40 6.78
C ILE A 378 -7.91 -20.49 5.81
N GLY A 379 -7.35 -20.23 4.62
CA GLY A 379 -7.99 -19.44 3.57
C GLY A 379 -7.97 -17.93 3.81
N ILE A 380 -6.93 -17.41 4.46
CA ILE A 380 -6.67 -15.96 4.46
C ILE A 380 -6.23 -15.54 3.05
N THR A 381 -6.76 -14.42 2.56
CA THR A 381 -6.51 -13.95 1.20
C THR A 381 -5.12 -13.35 1.05
N GLN A 382 -4.77 -12.44 1.96
CA GLN A 382 -3.44 -11.84 2.06
C GLN A 382 -3.08 -11.60 3.52
N THR A 383 -1.78 -11.54 3.79
CA THR A 383 -1.26 -10.98 5.04
C THR A 383 -0.29 -9.87 4.71
N HIS A 384 -0.30 -8.76 5.45
CA HIS A 384 0.66 -7.69 5.28
C HIS A 384 1.48 -7.50 6.55
N VAL A 385 2.80 -7.64 6.43
CA VAL A 385 3.71 -7.40 7.55
C VAL A 385 3.80 -5.91 7.84
N TRP A 386 3.72 -5.54 9.11
CA TRP A 386 4.16 -4.24 9.59
C TRP A 386 5.57 -4.42 10.17
N GLN A 387 6.65 -4.14 9.43
CA GLN A 387 6.70 -3.34 8.19
C GLN A 387 7.98 -3.62 7.36
N LEU A 388 8.21 -2.87 6.27
CA LEU A 388 9.36 -3.12 5.38
C LEU A 388 10.72 -2.94 6.09
N ALA A 389 10.92 -1.85 6.83
CA ALA A 389 12.14 -1.61 7.61
C ALA A 389 11.84 -1.11 9.04
N GLU A 390 12.73 -1.40 10.00
CA GLU A 390 12.59 -0.97 11.39
C GLU A 390 12.40 0.56 11.50
N ARG A 391 11.56 1.01 12.45
CA ARG A 391 11.25 2.46 12.61
C ARG A 391 12.44 3.28 13.09
N THR A 392 13.32 2.64 13.83
CA THR A 392 14.51 3.23 14.42
C THR A 392 15.57 2.15 14.57
N THR A 393 16.79 2.54 14.91
CA THR A 393 17.87 1.59 15.15
C THR A 393 17.61 0.76 16.41
N GLU A 394 18.15 -0.46 16.48
CA GLU A 394 18.07 -1.32 17.68
C GLU A 394 18.48 -0.58 18.96
N ALA A 395 19.52 0.26 18.91
CA ALA A 395 20.00 1.02 20.06
C ALA A 395 18.99 2.05 20.59
N ASN A 396 18.08 2.51 19.73
CA ASN A 396 17.07 3.53 20.04
C ASN A 396 15.66 2.94 20.19
N ALA A 397 15.49 1.63 19.99
CA ALA A 397 14.20 0.97 20.07
C ALA A 397 13.66 0.98 21.51
N VAL A 398 12.45 1.51 21.70
CA VAL A 398 11.80 1.61 23.02
C VAL A 398 10.43 0.93 23.07
N GLY A 399 9.86 0.57 21.92
CA GLY A 399 8.60 -0.18 21.82
C GLY A 399 8.66 -1.33 20.80
N SER A 400 7.73 -2.27 20.92
CA SER A 400 7.69 -3.47 20.05
C SER A 400 7.66 -3.14 18.56
N PHE A 401 6.89 -2.12 18.17
CA PHE A 401 6.76 -1.68 16.77
C PHE A 401 8.04 -1.08 16.17
N ASP A 402 9.07 -0.81 16.97
CA ASP A 402 10.34 -0.29 16.48
C ASP A 402 11.17 -1.38 15.78
N ALA A 403 10.96 -2.65 16.14
CA ALA A 403 11.83 -3.78 15.80
C ALA A 403 11.11 -4.90 15.01
N MET A 404 10.30 -4.51 14.01
CA MET A 404 9.44 -5.39 13.19
C MET A 404 9.72 -5.29 11.67
N GLY A 405 10.94 -4.89 11.30
CA GLY A 405 11.31 -4.71 9.89
C GLY A 405 11.71 -6.02 9.19
N PHE A 406 11.49 -6.10 7.87
CA PHE A 406 12.29 -7.02 7.04
C PHE A 406 13.74 -6.56 6.92
N TYR A 407 13.97 -5.25 6.96
CA TYR A 407 15.27 -4.60 6.96
C TYR A 407 15.50 -3.87 8.28
N SER A 408 16.77 -3.67 8.66
CA SER A 408 17.13 -2.70 9.71
C SER A 408 16.66 -1.30 9.29
N ASN A 409 16.63 -0.34 10.22
CA ASN A 409 16.24 1.03 9.87
C ASN A 409 17.07 1.57 8.69
N VAL A 410 16.37 2.16 7.71
CA VAL A 410 16.97 2.67 6.47
C VAL A 410 16.89 4.19 6.34
N SER A 411 16.31 4.89 7.31
CA SER A 411 15.94 6.31 7.17
C SER A 411 17.14 7.24 6.93
N ASP A 412 18.29 6.90 7.51
CA ASP A 412 19.55 7.64 7.33
C ASP A 412 20.48 7.00 6.28
N LEU A 413 19.99 6.01 5.53
CA LEU A 413 20.75 5.27 4.52
C LEU A 413 20.41 5.72 3.10
N MET A 414 21.34 5.47 2.18
CA MET A 414 21.11 5.59 0.74
C MET A 414 20.59 4.25 0.16
N PRO A 415 19.84 4.29 -0.96
CA PRO A 415 19.51 3.08 -1.72
C PRO A 415 20.76 2.25 -2.03
N GLY A 416 20.71 0.95 -1.72
CA GLY A 416 21.83 0.01 -1.83
C GLY A 416 22.58 -0.26 -0.52
N GLU A 417 22.32 0.50 0.55
CA GLU A 417 22.95 0.29 1.88
C GLU A 417 22.05 -0.48 2.87
N ALA A 418 20.81 -0.80 2.48
CA ALA A 418 19.86 -1.50 3.34
C ALA A 418 20.35 -2.91 3.71
N THR A 419 20.23 -3.26 4.99
CA THR A 419 20.59 -4.59 5.51
C THR A 419 19.33 -5.39 5.82
N ILE A 420 19.17 -6.52 5.14
CA ILE A 420 18.04 -7.43 5.39
C ILE A 420 18.25 -8.19 6.71
N LEU A 421 17.18 -8.32 7.49
CA LEU A 421 17.15 -9.05 8.76
C LEU A 421 16.69 -10.50 8.55
N PRO A 422 16.91 -11.41 9.53
CA PRO A 422 16.50 -12.81 9.42
C PRO A 422 15.01 -13.00 9.06
N GLN A 423 14.12 -12.13 9.54
CA GLN A 423 12.71 -12.15 9.15
C GLN A 423 12.52 -11.92 7.65
N GLY A 424 13.18 -10.91 7.06
CA GLY A 424 13.05 -10.60 5.63
C GLY A 424 13.48 -11.78 4.76
N VAL A 425 14.60 -12.41 5.12
CA VAL A 425 15.10 -13.61 4.44
C VAL A 425 14.11 -14.78 4.57
N ALA A 426 13.59 -15.03 5.79
CA ALA A 426 12.64 -16.11 6.05
C ALA A 426 11.28 -15.89 5.36
N HIS A 427 10.79 -14.65 5.34
CA HIS A 427 9.60 -14.25 4.59
C HIS A 427 9.81 -14.49 3.10
N ALA A 428 10.95 -14.06 2.54
CA ALA A 428 11.28 -14.28 1.14
C ALA A 428 11.32 -15.78 0.78
N THR A 429 11.92 -16.60 1.64
CA THR A 429 11.98 -18.06 1.47
C THR A 429 10.58 -18.68 1.47
N ALA A 430 9.78 -18.44 2.51
CA ALA A 430 8.45 -19.02 2.62
C ALA A 430 7.49 -18.54 1.52
N SER A 431 7.49 -17.23 1.24
CA SER A 431 6.69 -16.63 0.17
C SER A 431 7.08 -17.15 -1.21
N THR A 432 8.35 -17.47 -1.45
CA THR A 432 8.82 -18.05 -2.70
C THR A 432 8.47 -19.52 -2.83
N LEU A 433 8.72 -20.31 -1.79
CA LEU A 433 8.54 -21.76 -1.83
C LEU A 433 7.07 -22.19 -1.77
N LEU A 434 6.20 -21.37 -1.18
CA LEU A 434 4.76 -21.60 -1.11
C LEU A 434 3.98 -20.74 -2.12
N ALA A 435 4.67 -20.11 -3.07
CA ALA A 435 4.07 -19.28 -4.09
C ALA A 435 2.97 -20.04 -4.85
N ASP A 436 1.77 -19.47 -4.88
CA ASP A 436 0.59 -20.00 -5.58
C ASP A 436 0.15 -21.41 -5.15
N ALA A 437 0.75 -21.97 -4.09
CA ALA A 437 0.43 -23.29 -3.58
C ALA A 437 -0.88 -23.27 -2.80
N THR A 438 -1.57 -24.42 -2.76
CA THR A 438 -2.80 -24.62 -1.97
C THR A 438 -2.58 -25.71 -0.93
N PHE A 439 -3.08 -25.51 0.28
CA PHE A 439 -3.01 -26.53 1.32
C PHE A 439 -3.80 -27.79 0.93
N SER A 440 -3.21 -28.98 1.13
CA SER A 440 -3.84 -30.27 0.88
C SER A 440 -4.05 -31.02 2.18
N GLN A 441 -5.30 -31.08 2.65
CA GLN A 441 -5.64 -31.82 3.86
C GLN A 441 -5.35 -33.32 3.70
N SER A 442 -5.78 -33.92 2.59
CA SER A 442 -5.59 -35.35 2.34
C SER A 442 -4.12 -35.76 2.30
N GLU A 443 -3.28 -34.95 1.68
CA GLU A 443 -1.84 -35.24 1.62
C GLU A 443 -1.16 -34.98 2.97
N THR A 444 -1.62 -33.98 3.71
CA THR A 444 -1.15 -33.75 5.09
C THR A 444 -1.50 -34.92 6.00
N ASP A 445 -2.69 -35.51 5.88
CA ASP A 445 -3.10 -36.69 6.65
C ASP A 445 -2.21 -37.90 6.33
N ASN A 446 -1.80 -38.06 5.06
CA ASN A 446 -0.88 -39.12 4.63
C ASN A 446 0.50 -39.04 5.30
N LEU A 447 0.94 -37.83 5.72
CA LEU A 447 2.21 -37.65 6.44
C LEU A 447 2.19 -38.33 7.83
N ASN A 448 1.03 -38.60 8.41
CA ASN A 448 0.89 -39.19 9.75
C ASN A 448 1.73 -38.45 10.82
N LEU A 449 1.66 -37.10 10.83
CA LEU A 449 2.48 -36.27 11.71
C LEU A 449 2.19 -36.58 13.20
N PRO A 450 3.22 -36.89 14.02
CA PRO A 450 3.08 -37.02 15.46
C PRO A 450 2.66 -35.70 16.13
N THR A 451 2.08 -35.75 17.33
CA THR A 451 1.60 -34.56 18.07
C THR A 451 2.69 -33.52 18.39
N GLY A 452 3.96 -33.95 18.45
CA GLY A 452 5.13 -33.09 18.65
C GLY A 452 5.66 -32.44 17.37
N ILE A 453 5.03 -32.68 16.23
CA ILE A 453 5.43 -32.18 14.91
C ILE A 453 4.25 -31.44 14.30
N LYS A 454 4.53 -30.30 13.69
CA LYS A 454 3.56 -29.47 13.00
C LYS A 454 4.04 -29.25 11.56
N GLY A 455 3.09 -28.93 10.68
CA GLY A 455 3.38 -28.77 9.27
C GLY A 455 2.19 -29.11 8.38
N GLY A 456 2.46 -29.17 7.08
CA GLY A 456 1.46 -29.48 6.08
C GLY A 456 2.06 -29.77 4.72
N ALA A 457 1.23 -30.38 3.86
CA ALA A 457 1.50 -30.56 2.44
C ALA A 457 0.79 -29.46 1.63
N TYR A 458 1.53 -28.84 0.72
CA TYR A 458 1.06 -27.76 -0.14
C TYR A 458 1.24 -28.17 -1.60
N LEU A 459 0.13 -28.20 -2.34
CA LEU A 459 0.08 -28.54 -3.75
C LEU A 459 0.52 -27.31 -4.57
N ARG A 460 1.59 -27.46 -5.34
CA ARG A 460 2.13 -26.43 -6.24
C ARG A 460 1.37 -26.43 -7.57
N PRO A 461 1.41 -25.32 -8.35
CA PRO A 461 0.74 -25.24 -9.65
C PRO A 461 1.18 -26.29 -10.67
N ASP A 462 2.39 -26.82 -10.55
CA ASP A 462 2.93 -27.89 -11.42
C ASP A 462 2.41 -29.30 -11.05
N GLY A 463 1.54 -29.41 -10.04
CA GLY A 463 0.95 -30.67 -9.57
C GLY A 463 1.80 -31.43 -8.55
N SER A 464 2.97 -30.92 -8.18
CA SER A 464 3.84 -31.53 -7.18
C SER A 464 3.60 -30.95 -5.78
N TYR A 465 4.09 -31.65 -4.76
CA TYR A 465 3.95 -31.21 -3.36
C TYR A 465 5.25 -30.64 -2.80
N ILE A 466 5.08 -29.60 -1.97
CA ILE A 466 6.07 -29.13 -1.01
C ILE A 466 5.53 -29.33 0.40
N TYR A 467 6.38 -29.84 1.29
CA TYR A 467 6.04 -30.11 2.68
C TYR A 467 6.80 -29.12 3.56
N MET A 468 6.10 -28.40 4.43
CA MET A 468 6.72 -27.51 5.40
C MET A 468 6.52 -28.10 6.79
N LEU A 469 7.60 -28.50 7.46
CA LEU A 469 7.56 -29.24 8.72
C LEU A 469 8.46 -28.58 9.79
N TRP A 470 8.06 -28.69 11.06
CA TRP A 470 8.87 -28.28 12.22
C TRP A 470 8.50 -29.08 13.48
N ALA A 471 9.39 -29.09 14.47
CA ALA A 471 9.10 -29.57 15.81
C ALA A 471 8.25 -28.52 16.55
N ARG A 472 7.15 -28.95 17.17
CA ARG A 472 6.21 -28.04 17.84
C ARG A 472 6.89 -27.34 19.01
N THR A 473 6.85 -26.01 19.01
CA THR A 473 7.26 -25.20 20.15
C THR A 473 6.12 -25.13 21.17
N ASN A 474 6.41 -25.42 22.45
CA ASN A 474 5.39 -25.46 23.53
C ASN A 474 5.82 -24.77 24.82
N THR A 475 7.06 -24.27 24.88
CA THR A 475 7.62 -23.67 26.09
C THR A 475 7.45 -22.16 25.99
N ASP A 476 6.79 -21.56 26.98
CA ASP A 476 6.64 -20.10 27.06
C ASP A 476 8.00 -19.40 26.98
N MET A 477 8.09 -18.31 26.21
CA MET A 477 9.31 -17.52 25.99
C MET A 477 10.47 -18.30 25.35
N SER A 478 10.22 -19.39 24.61
CA SER A 478 11.28 -20.19 24.01
C SER A 478 10.90 -20.77 22.65
N GLU A 479 11.81 -20.69 21.69
CA GLU A 479 11.73 -21.37 20.39
C GLU A 479 12.44 -22.74 20.38
N VAL A 480 12.96 -23.20 21.53
CA VAL A 480 13.66 -24.48 21.62
C VAL A 480 12.66 -25.62 21.49
N ALA A 481 12.73 -26.33 20.38
CA ALA A 481 11.99 -27.56 20.11
C ALA A 481 12.87 -28.54 19.33
N SER A 482 12.63 -29.84 19.51
CA SER A 482 13.28 -30.88 18.72
C SER A 482 12.34 -32.06 18.51
N ALA A 483 12.39 -32.64 17.32
CA ALA A 483 11.67 -33.85 16.97
C ALA A 483 12.42 -34.61 15.88
N ASN A 484 12.10 -35.90 15.74
CA ASN A 484 12.61 -36.71 14.64
C ASN A 484 11.43 -37.22 13.81
N TYR A 485 11.46 -37.01 12.50
CA TYR A 485 10.40 -37.39 11.59
C TYR A 485 10.89 -38.39 10.54
N SER A 486 10.02 -39.34 10.22
CA SER A 486 10.21 -40.27 9.11
C SER A 486 8.97 -40.19 8.23
N PHE A 487 9.16 -39.90 6.95
CA PHE A 487 8.07 -40.03 5.99
C PHE A 487 7.62 -41.49 5.88
N PRO A 488 6.34 -41.75 5.58
CA PRO A 488 5.88 -43.08 5.22
C PRO A 488 6.69 -43.66 4.05
N ALA A 489 6.79 -44.99 3.97
CA ALA A 489 7.61 -45.68 2.98
C ALA A 489 7.26 -45.37 1.50
N SER A 490 6.08 -44.78 1.24
CA SER A 490 5.63 -44.38 -0.09
C SER A 490 6.32 -43.14 -0.66
N TYR A 491 7.02 -42.33 0.15
CA TYR A 491 7.58 -41.02 -0.25
C TYR A 491 9.01 -41.09 -0.83
N GLY A 492 9.45 -42.28 -1.25
CA GLY A 492 10.81 -42.47 -1.73
C GLY A 492 11.84 -42.49 -0.59
N GLN A 493 13.12 -42.68 -0.94
CA GLN A 493 14.17 -42.85 0.07
C GLN A 493 14.79 -41.53 0.53
N ASN A 494 14.76 -40.49 -0.31
CA ASN A 494 15.42 -39.22 -0.06
C ASN A 494 14.44 -38.06 -0.27
N MET A 495 14.70 -36.94 0.40
CA MET A 495 14.00 -35.68 0.25
C MET A 495 15.02 -34.58 -0.03
N ASP A 496 14.66 -33.63 -0.89
CA ASP A 496 15.38 -32.36 -0.96
C ASP A 496 14.87 -31.44 0.14
N VAL A 497 15.79 -30.81 0.88
CA VAL A 497 15.51 -29.88 1.96
C VAL A 497 16.09 -28.49 1.63
N LYS A 498 15.23 -27.49 1.84
CA LYS A 498 15.57 -26.07 1.79
C LYS A 498 15.29 -25.47 3.17
N TYR A 499 16.24 -24.68 3.67
CA TYR A 499 16.16 -24.04 4.98
C TYR A 499 15.61 -22.62 4.87
N TRP A 500 15.40 -21.97 6.02
CA TRP A 500 14.82 -20.64 6.14
C TRP A 500 15.55 -19.54 5.33
N ASP A 501 16.83 -19.74 5.02
CA ASP A 501 17.72 -18.85 4.28
C ASP A 501 17.89 -19.22 2.81
N TYR A 502 17.00 -20.05 2.27
CA TYR A 502 17.04 -20.47 0.86
C TYR A 502 16.98 -19.30 -0.13
N SER A 503 16.22 -18.24 0.17
CA SER A 503 16.11 -17.04 -0.67
C SER A 503 17.47 -16.36 -0.94
N GLU A 504 18.39 -16.41 0.04
CA GLU A 504 19.73 -15.82 -0.05
C GLU A 504 20.77 -16.82 -0.54
N THR A 505 20.72 -18.06 -0.04
CA THR A 505 21.75 -19.07 -0.31
C THR A 505 21.52 -19.84 -1.61
N ASN A 506 20.26 -19.90 -2.07
CA ASN A 506 19.78 -20.80 -3.11
C ASN A 506 20.18 -22.28 -2.89
N ALA A 507 20.43 -22.67 -1.63
CA ALA A 507 20.96 -23.99 -1.30
C ALA A 507 19.85 -25.04 -1.17
N THR A 508 19.97 -26.14 -1.93
CA THR A 508 19.16 -27.35 -1.75
C THR A 508 20.07 -28.49 -1.32
N ASN A 509 19.73 -29.14 -0.21
CA ASN A 509 20.44 -30.32 0.28
C ASN A 509 19.56 -31.56 0.10
N THR A 510 20.17 -32.74 0.03
CA THR A 510 19.42 -34.00 0.01
C THR A 510 19.60 -34.73 1.34
N VAL A 511 18.50 -35.12 1.97
CA VAL A 511 18.45 -35.88 3.23
C VAL A 511 17.72 -37.21 3.04
N SER A 512 17.97 -38.16 3.93
CA SER A 512 17.15 -39.36 4.04
C SER A 512 15.70 -38.98 4.38
N SER A 513 14.72 -39.64 3.75
CA SER A 513 13.29 -39.54 4.10
C SER A 513 13.00 -40.07 5.52
N GLN A 514 13.95 -40.80 6.10
CA GLN A 514 13.88 -41.37 7.44
C GLN A 514 14.80 -40.63 8.40
N GLY A 515 14.33 -40.38 9.61
CA GLY A 515 15.18 -39.83 10.68
C GLY A 515 15.56 -38.35 10.48
N ILE A 516 14.65 -37.55 9.92
CA ILE A 516 14.84 -36.11 9.71
C ILE A 516 14.73 -35.38 11.05
N SER A 517 15.84 -34.78 11.48
CA SER A 517 15.88 -33.89 12.65
C SER A 517 15.16 -32.58 12.35
N LEU A 518 14.14 -32.28 13.13
CA LEU A 518 13.39 -31.02 13.07
C LEU A 518 13.65 -30.18 14.33
N THR A 519 13.63 -28.86 14.16
CA THR A 519 13.67 -27.87 15.23
C THR A 519 12.41 -27.00 15.21
N GLY A 520 12.30 -25.99 16.07
CA GLY A 520 11.22 -25.00 16.01
C GLY A 520 11.20 -24.18 14.71
N THR A 521 12.33 -24.12 14.00
CA THR A 521 12.46 -23.50 12.68
C THR A 521 11.91 -24.42 11.59
N PRO A 522 10.98 -23.95 10.75
CA PRO A 522 10.50 -24.70 9.60
C PRO A 522 11.59 -25.08 8.60
N VAL A 523 11.43 -26.27 8.04
CA VAL A 523 12.15 -26.74 6.84
C VAL A 523 11.16 -27.02 5.72
N PHE A 524 11.61 -26.82 4.48
CA PHE A 524 10.82 -27.08 3.27
C PHE A 524 11.38 -28.30 2.56
N LEU A 525 10.53 -29.29 2.34
CA LEU A 525 10.89 -30.60 1.82
C LEU A 525 10.16 -30.86 0.51
N THR A 526 10.86 -31.38 -0.49
CA THR A 526 10.27 -31.85 -1.75
C THR A 526 10.82 -33.23 -2.08
N LEU A 527 10.10 -33.99 -2.90
CA LEU A 527 10.73 -35.15 -3.56
C LEU A 527 11.91 -34.64 -4.40
N PRO A 528 13.02 -35.39 -4.50
CA PRO A 528 14.14 -35.00 -5.34
C PRO A 528 13.67 -34.80 -6.79
N GLN A 529 13.87 -33.59 -7.30
CA GLN A 529 13.53 -33.21 -8.67
C GLN A 529 14.77 -32.74 -9.42
N ASN A 530 14.74 -32.80 -10.76
CA ASN A 530 15.69 -32.06 -11.58
C ASN A 530 15.52 -30.58 -11.24
N SER A 531 16.49 -30.02 -10.52
CA SER A 531 16.52 -28.61 -10.15
C SER A 531 17.75 -27.98 -10.77
N GLY A 532 17.66 -26.68 -11.03
CA GLY A 532 18.75 -25.87 -11.53
C GLY A 532 18.61 -24.43 -11.06
N THR A 533 19.63 -23.63 -11.33
CA THR A 533 19.66 -22.20 -11.02
C THR A 533 19.42 -21.43 -12.29
N LEU A 534 18.47 -20.48 -12.24
CA LEU A 534 18.23 -19.50 -13.28
C LEU A 534 18.98 -18.20 -12.94
N THR A 535 19.79 -17.72 -13.87
CA THR A 535 20.48 -16.43 -13.80
C THR A 535 19.93 -15.49 -14.86
N LEU A 536 19.67 -14.24 -14.49
CA LEU A 536 19.22 -13.18 -15.38
C LEU A 536 20.14 -11.96 -15.19
N ASN A 537 20.89 -11.61 -16.23
CA ASN A 537 21.81 -10.47 -16.23
C ASN A 537 21.09 -9.25 -16.82
N CYS A 538 20.62 -8.35 -15.97
CA CYS A 538 19.90 -7.14 -16.37
C CYS A 538 20.84 -5.95 -16.60
N PRO A 539 20.38 -4.89 -17.30
CA PRO A 539 21.01 -3.59 -17.24
C PRO A 539 21.27 -3.15 -15.81
N ALA A 540 22.42 -2.54 -15.60
CA ALA A 540 22.72 -1.92 -14.33
C ALA A 540 21.81 -0.70 -14.13
N GLY A 541 21.12 -0.65 -12.99
CA GLY A 541 20.26 0.45 -12.58
C GLY A 541 18.78 0.24 -12.87
N ASN A 542 17.94 0.85 -12.04
CA ASN A 542 16.48 0.82 -12.16
C ASN A 542 15.91 2.07 -12.85
N LEU A 543 16.75 2.98 -13.36
CA LEU A 543 16.35 4.26 -13.95
C LEU A 543 17.29 4.67 -15.08
N ILE A 544 16.71 5.04 -16.22
CA ILE A 544 17.36 5.70 -17.35
C ILE A 544 16.62 7.02 -17.55
N GLU A 545 17.30 8.14 -17.31
CA GLU A 545 16.77 9.48 -17.56
C GLU A 545 17.31 10.04 -18.89
N VAL A 546 16.42 10.54 -19.75
CA VAL A 546 16.78 11.10 -21.06
C VAL A 546 16.07 12.43 -21.28
N PRO A 547 16.80 13.53 -21.57
CA PRO A 547 16.20 14.78 -22.00
C PRO A 547 15.78 14.73 -23.48
N ALA A 548 14.70 15.40 -23.84
CA ALA A 548 14.34 15.68 -25.23
C ALA A 548 13.69 17.06 -25.41
N PRO A 549 13.90 17.74 -26.56
CA PRO A 549 13.15 18.94 -26.91
C PRO A 549 11.64 18.69 -26.97
N GLU A 550 10.84 19.65 -26.49
CA GLU A 550 9.37 19.51 -26.46
C GLU A 550 8.77 19.15 -27.83
N ALA A 551 9.33 19.72 -28.91
CA ALA A 551 8.87 19.51 -30.28
C ALA A 551 9.02 18.06 -30.77
N ASP A 552 9.91 17.28 -30.17
CA ASP A 552 10.17 15.89 -30.55
C ASP A 552 9.15 14.93 -29.90
N GLY A 553 8.44 15.37 -28.86
CA GLY A 553 7.41 14.59 -28.16
C GLY A 553 7.92 13.44 -27.28
N GLY A 554 9.23 13.19 -27.27
CA GLY A 554 9.87 12.06 -26.60
C GLY A 554 11.29 11.82 -27.10
N ALA A 555 11.87 10.65 -26.77
CA ALA A 555 13.24 10.29 -27.11
C ALA A 555 13.36 8.82 -27.55
N ILE A 556 14.33 8.52 -28.41
CA ILE A 556 14.76 7.13 -28.65
C ILE A 556 15.74 6.75 -27.55
N VAL A 557 15.45 5.68 -26.81
CA VAL A 557 16.24 5.28 -25.63
C VAL A 557 16.87 3.90 -25.83
N ASN A 558 18.14 3.75 -25.47
CA ASN A 558 18.90 2.52 -25.66
C ASN A 558 19.53 2.03 -24.35
N TRP A 559 19.50 0.72 -24.14
CA TRP A 559 20.20 0.00 -23.07
C TRP A 559 20.62 -1.40 -23.54
N ALA A 560 21.48 -2.06 -22.76
CA ALA A 560 21.89 -3.44 -23.04
C ALA A 560 20.73 -4.41 -22.79
N VAL A 561 20.29 -5.20 -23.78
CA VAL A 561 19.21 -6.17 -23.55
C VAL A 561 19.68 -7.28 -22.60
N PRO A 562 18.89 -7.68 -21.59
CA PRO A 562 19.28 -8.74 -20.66
C PRO A 562 19.61 -10.07 -21.33
N MET A 563 20.46 -10.86 -20.67
CA MET A 563 20.72 -12.26 -21.04
C MET A 563 20.38 -13.19 -19.88
N ALA A 564 19.75 -14.34 -20.17
CA ALA A 564 19.38 -15.32 -19.17
C ALA A 564 20.00 -16.70 -19.47
N THR A 565 20.42 -17.41 -18.42
CA THR A 565 21.02 -18.75 -18.49
C THR A 565 20.46 -19.63 -17.38
N THR A 566 20.38 -20.95 -17.60
CA THR A 566 19.92 -21.91 -16.58
C THR A 566 20.83 -23.14 -16.50
N THR A 567 20.97 -23.71 -15.31
CA THR A 567 21.55 -25.05 -15.09
C THR A 567 20.47 -26.14 -14.98
N CYS A 568 19.19 -25.79 -15.17
CA CYS A 568 18.09 -26.75 -15.22
C CYS A 568 18.37 -27.83 -16.27
N PRO A 569 18.35 -29.13 -15.91
CA PRO A 569 18.60 -30.23 -16.87
C PRO A 569 17.63 -30.25 -18.05
N ASP A 570 16.40 -29.76 -17.85
CA ASP A 570 15.37 -29.66 -18.89
C ASP A 570 15.55 -28.41 -19.80
N GLY A 571 16.56 -27.57 -19.50
CA GLY A 571 17.48 -26.99 -20.48
C GLY A 571 17.05 -25.77 -21.31
N GLN A 572 15.85 -25.21 -21.14
CA GLN A 572 15.44 -24.03 -21.91
C GLN A 572 15.03 -22.86 -21.01
N VAL A 573 15.31 -21.64 -21.49
CA VAL A 573 14.91 -20.38 -20.87
C VAL A 573 14.09 -19.59 -21.87
N SER A 574 12.92 -19.11 -21.45
CA SER A 574 12.14 -18.11 -22.17
C SER A 574 12.37 -16.74 -21.54
N LEU A 575 12.76 -15.74 -22.35
CA LEU A 575 12.85 -14.34 -21.93
C LEU A 575 11.69 -13.56 -22.58
N THR A 576 10.93 -12.85 -21.75
CA THR A 576 9.82 -11.98 -22.19
C THR A 576 10.04 -10.56 -21.66
N SER A 577 9.51 -9.56 -22.36
CA SER A 577 9.62 -8.16 -21.95
C SER A 577 8.31 -7.39 -22.15
N THR A 578 8.11 -6.34 -21.36
CA THR A 578 6.99 -5.39 -21.48
C THR A 578 7.50 -3.96 -21.33
N GLY A 579 6.73 -2.97 -21.78
CA GLY A 579 7.13 -1.55 -21.72
C GLY A 579 7.98 -1.05 -22.90
N GLY A 580 8.05 -1.81 -24.00
CA GLY A 580 8.87 -1.49 -25.17
C GLY A 580 10.27 -2.12 -25.14
N ALA A 581 11.02 -1.91 -26.21
CA ALA A 581 12.35 -2.47 -26.43
C ALA A 581 13.44 -1.40 -26.48
N SER A 582 14.68 -1.83 -26.24
CA SER A 582 15.86 -0.97 -26.44
C SER A 582 15.93 -0.52 -27.90
N GLY A 583 16.01 0.80 -28.09
CA GLY A 583 15.97 1.45 -29.40
C GLY A 583 14.59 1.94 -29.84
N ASP A 584 13.54 1.73 -29.03
CA ASP A 584 12.21 2.27 -29.28
C ASP A 584 12.11 3.78 -28.93
N PHE A 585 11.06 4.42 -29.43
CA PHE A 585 10.69 5.78 -29.07
C PHE A 585 9.80 5.78 -27.81
N TYR A 586 10.18 6.58 -26.82
CA TYR A 586 9.51 6.74 -25.54
C TYR A 586 8.95 8.17 -25.42
N PRO A 587 7.65 8.35 -25.14
CA PRO A 587 7.05 9.66 -24.92
C PRO A 587 7.52 10.28 -23.60
N PHE A 588 7.30 11.58 -23.42
CA PHE A 588 7.54 12.25 -22.14
C PHE A 588 6.78 11.60 -20.98
N GLY A 589 7.44 11.46 -19.84
CA GLY A 589 6.95 10.76 -18.66
C GLY A 589 7.81 9.55 -18.31
N THR A 590 7.26 8.69 -17.45
CA THR A 590 7.93 7.47 -17.00
C THR A 590 7.25 6.27 -17.64
N THR A 591 8.00 5.45 -18.36
CA THR A 591 7.57 4.13 -18.81
C THR A 591 8.30 3.05 -18.03
N VAL A 592 7.58 2.07 -17.49
CA VAL A 592 8.19 0.91 -16.83
C VAL A 592 8.50 -0.16 -17.86
N VAL A 593 9.78 -0.56 -17.93
CA VAL A 593 10.24 -1.69 -18.75
C VAL A 593 10.56 -2.85 -17.83
N SER A 594 10.03 -4.03 -18.15
CA SER A 594 10.27 -5.25 -17.37
C SER A 594 10.74 -6.40 -18.23
N TYR A 595 11.56 -7.27 -17.63
CA TYR A 595 12.02 -8.52 -18.22
C TYR A 595 11.74 -9.67 -17.27
N GLN A 596 11.23 -10.77 -17.82
CA GLN A 596 10.99 -12.01 -17.09
C GLN A 596 11.66 -13.17 -17.82
N ALA A 597 12.56 -13.85 -17.12
CA ALA A 597 13.11 -15.14 -17.54
C ALA A 597 12.44 -16.27 -16.78
N THR A 598 12.10 -17.36 -17.48
CA THR A 598 11.56 -18.58 -16.89
C THR A 598 12.24 -19.79 -17.50
N ASP A 599 12.63 -20.78 -16.70
CA ASP A 599 13.17 -22.05 -17.17
C ASP A 599 12.18 -23.22 -17.08
N ASN A 600 12.53 -24.35 -17.71
CA ASN A 600 11.69 -25.56 -17.72
C ASN A 600 11.60 -26.27 -16.36
N CYS A 601 12.40 -25.87 -15.36
CA CYS A 601 12.29 -26.35 -13.98
C CYS A 601 11.30 -25.49 -13.17
N GLY A 602 10.69 -24.47 -13.78
CA GLY A 602 9.72 -23.57 -13.15
C GLY A 602 10.36 -22.38 -12.43
N ASN A 603 11.68 -22.22 -12.47
CA ASN A 603 12.34 -21.07 -11.87
C ASN A 603 11.99 -19.81 -12.66
N THR A 604 11.79 -18.69 -11.96
CA THR A 604 11.54 -17.39 -12.58
C THR A 604 12.41 -16.31 -11.94
N LYS A 605 12.98 -15.43 -12.76
CA LYS A 605 13.69 -14.21 -12.33
C LYS A 605 13.13 -13.01 -13.10
N ARG A 606 13.07 -11.87 -12.44
CA ARG A 606 12.55 -10.61 -12.97
C ARG A 606 13.56 -9.49 -12.76
N CYS A 607 13.50 -8.50 -13.65
CA CYS A 607 13.99 -7.17 -13.35
C CYS A 607 13.14 -6.12 -14.02
N ALA A 608 13.17 -4.92 -13.44
CA ALA A 608 12.45 -3.77 -13.93
C ALA A 608 13.37 -2.55 -13.92
N MET A 609 13.13 -1.66 -14.88
CA MET A 609 13.74 -0.34 -14.94
C MET A 609 12.68 0.67 -15.38
N ARG A 610 12.97 1.94 -15.11
CA ARG A 610 12.16 3.08 -15.54
C ARG A 610 12.89 3.80 -16.64
N VAL A 611 12.19 4.07 -17.74
CA VAL A 611 12.65 5.01 -18.77
C VAL A 611 11.91 6.32 -18.53
N ALA A 612 12.61 7.33 -18.03
CA ALA A 612 12.07 8.64 -17.73
C ALA A 612 12.53 9.64 -18.79
N VAL A 613 11.62 10.05 -19.67
CA VAL A 613 11.89 11.08 -20.69
C VAL A 613 11.33 12.40 -20.22
N ALA A 614 12.18 13.43 -20.15
CA ALA A 614 11.78 14.76 -19.67
C ALA A 614 12.05 15.84 -20.72
N SER A 615 11.12 16.80 -20.80
CA SER A 615 11.19 17.90 -21.77
C SER A 615 12.28 18.91 -21.37
N THR A 616 13.02 19.43 -22.34
CA THR A 616 13.97 20.55 -22.14
C THR A 616 13.37 21.91 -22.54
N GLY A 617 12.04 22.00 -22.70
CA GLY A 617 11.35 23.21 -23.14
C GLY A 617 11.35 23.42 -24.66
N GLY A 618 10.83 24.55 -25.12
CA GLY A 618 10.72 24.90 -26.55
C GLY A 618 9.52 25.76 -26.93
N ILE A 619 9.35 26.03 -28.23
CA ILE A 619 8.18 26.78 -28.75
C ILE A 619 6.94 25.86 -28.70
N ASN A 620 5.84 26.35 -28.14
CA ASN A 620 4.54 25.66 -28.00
C ASN A 620 4.53 24.57 -26.90
N THR A 621 4.96 24.93 -25.68
CA THR A 621 5.03 24.02 -24.54
C THR A 621 3.65 23.64 -24.00
N THR A 622 3.43 22.34 -23.84
CA THR A 622 2.32 21.82 -23.03
C THR A 622 2.73 21.89 -21.57
N CYS A 623 1.80 22.19 -20.65
CA CYS A 623 2.05 22.19 -19.21
C CYS A 623 2.21 20.75 -18.67
N ARG A 624 3.37 20.14 -18.95
CA ARG A 624 3.76 18.78 -18.54
C ARG A 624 4.43 18.80 -17.18
N ILE A 625 4.42 17.64 -16.51
CA ILE A 625 5.09 17.44 -15.22
C ILE A 625 6.55 16.97 -15.36
N ALA A 626 6.88 16.28 -16.46
CA ALA A 626 8.21 15.71 -16.70
C ALA A 626 9.12 16.74 -17.38
N LEU A 627 9.75 17.60 -16.58
CA LEU A 627 10.64 18.66 -17.05
C LEU A 627 12.09 18.37 -16.62
N TRP A 628 13.05 18.56 -17.52
CA TRP A 628 14.44 18.18 -17.28
C TRP A 628 15.07 19.00 -16.15
N ASP A 629 14.85 20.32 -16.15
CA ASP A 629 15.46 21.24 -15.19
C ASP A 629 14.63 21.45 -13.92
N PHE A 630 13.44 20.84 -13.82
CA PHE A 630 12.51 21.12 -12.72
C PHE A 630 11.98 19.85 -12.05
N LYS A 631 11.69 19.95 -10.75
CA LYS A 631 10.90 18.99 -9.98
C LYS A 631 9.46 19.49 -9.93
N PHE A 632 8.50 18.63 -10.20
CA PHE A 632 7.09 18.95 -9.99
C PHE A 632 6.80 19.06 -8.49
N ALA A 633 6.22 20.17 -8.08
CA ALA A 633 5.96 20.51 -6.68
C ALA A 633 4.48 20.37 -6.30
N GLY A 634 3.60 20.19 -7.28
CA GLY A 634 2.17 20.00 -7.08
C GLY A 634 1.33 20.93 -7.94
N GLN A 635 0.02 20.85 -7.77
CA GLN A 635 -0.96 21.64 -8.49
C GLN A 635 -2.03 22.21 -7.54
N ARG A 636 -2.53 23.38 -7.90
CA ARG A 636 -3.61 24.06 -7.18
C ARG A 636 -4.30 25.05 -8.12
N ASP A 637 -5.63 25.13 -8.04
CA ASP A 637 -6.44 26.12 -8.75
C ASP A 637 -6.13 26.23 -10.26
N GLY A 638 -5.86 25.09 -10.90
CA GLY A 638 -5.52 24.99 -12.33
C GLY A 638 -4.06 25.29 -12.69
N HIS A 639 -3.22 25.64 -11.72
CA HIS A 639 -1.79 25.90 -11.90
C HIS A 639 -0.96 24.69 -11.47
N LYS A 640 0.19 24.51 -12.13
CA LYS A 640 1.21 23.52 -11.75
C LYS A 640 2.47 24.25 -11.33
N TYR A 641 3.02 23.84 -10.19
CA TYR A 641 4.16 24.45 -9.55
C TYR A 641 5.39 23.58 -9.70
N PHE A 642 6.54 24.21 -9.88
CA PHE A 642 7.80 23.55 -10.21
C PHE A 642 8.95 24.20 -9.45
N ILE A 643 9.91 23.38 -9.02
CA ILE A 643 11.13 23.83 -8.34
C ILE A 643 12.32 23.53 -9.23
N SER A 644 13.18 24.52 -9.47
CA SER A 644 14.42 24.29 -10.22
C SER A 644 15.29 23.25 -9.53
N LYS A 645 15.83 22.29 -10.27
CA LYS A 645 16.78 21.29 -9.76
C LYS A 645 18.14 21.90 -9.44
N PHE A 646 18.46 23.05 -10.03
CA PHE A 646 19.76 23.70 -9.94
C PHE A 646 19.61 25.14 -9.47
N THR A 647 20.56 25.61 -8.65
CA THR A 647 20.69 27.02 -8.29
C THR A 647 20.92 27.87 -9.54
N LYS A 648 20.29 29.05 -9.58
CA LYS A 648 20.34 30.03 -10.66
C LYS A 648 20.43 31.42 -10.05
N THR A 649 20.99 32.37 -10.78
CA THR A 649 20.75 33.80 -10.52
C THR A 649 19.32 34.16 -10.92
N TYR A 650 18.78 35.28 -10.43
CA TYR A 650 17.41 35.70 -10.76
C TYR A 650 17.18 35.85 -12.28
N PRO A 651 18.06 36.52 -13.05
CA PRO A 651 17.88 36.62 -14.51
C PRO A 651 17.92 35.26 -15.20
N GLU A 652 18.77 34.33 -14.74
CA GLU A 652 18.80 32.96 -15.25
C GLU A 652 17.52 32.20 -14.91
N ALA A 653 16.96 32.41 -13.72
CA ALA A 653 15.70 31.81 -13.27
C ALA A 653 14.50 32.27 -14.14
N VAL A 654 14.44 33.56 -14.48
CA VAL A 654 13.45 34.09 -15.44
C VAL A 654 13.65 33.47 -16.81
N ALA A 655 14.89 33.43 -17.31
CA ALA A 655 15.19 32.91 -18.64
C ALA A 655 14.86 31.41 -18.78
N ILE A 656 15.17 30.59 -17.76
CA ILE A 656 14.85 29.16 -17.77
C ILE A 656 13.35 28.92 -17.60
N ALA A 657 12.62 29.67 -16.76
CA ALA A 657 11.16 29.53 -16.71
C ALA A 657 10.52 29.84 -18.07
N ALA A 658 10.97 30.93 -18.72
CA ALA A 658 10.48 31.34 -20.03
C ALA A 658 10.78 30.31 -21.14
N SER A 659 11.91 29.58 -21.08
CA SER A 659 12.22 28.54 -22.08
C SER A 659 11.26 27.34 -22.04
N TYR A 660 10.53 27.18 -20.93
CA TYR A 660 9.46 26.18 -20.77
C TYR A 660 8.07 26.78 -20.96
N GLY A 661 7.96 28.05 -21.36
CA GLY A 661 6.68 28.77 -21.45
C GLY A 661 6.04 29.03 -20.07
N ALA A 662 6.83 28.95 -19.01
CA ALA A 662 6.42 29.23 -17.63
C ALA A 662 6.85 30.65 -17.21
N LYS A 663 6.46 31.03 -15.99
CA LYS A 663 6.79 32.29 -15.32
C LYS A 663 7.35 31.99 -13.93
N LEU A 664 8.08 32.93 -13.35
CA LEU A 664 8.41 32.82 -11.93
C LEU A 664 7.13 32.93 -11.08
N LEU A 665 7.15 32.26 -9.94
CA LEU A 665 6.00 32.08 -9.06
C LEU A 665 5.39 33.43 -8.66
N SER A 666 4.08 33.57 -8.85
CA SER A 666 3.28 34.67 -8.30
C SER A 666 2.35 34.12 -7.24
N ILE A 667 2.19 34.83 -6.13
CA ILE A 667 1.36 34.39 -5.00
C ILE A 667 0.29 35.44 -4.74
N GLU A 668 -0.96 35.11 -5.03
CA GLU A 668 -2.06 36.09 -5.00
C GLU A 668 -2.96 35.93 -3.76
N THR A 669 -2.79 34.85 -2.99
CA THR A 669 -3.60 34.58 -1.79
C THR A 669 -2.81 33.94 -0.65
N GLN A 670 -3.32 34.09 0.57
CA GLN A 670 -2.80 33.39 1.75
C GLN A 670 -2.89 31.86 1.58
N ALA A 671 -3.98 31.34 1.01
CA ALA A 671 -4.18 29.90 0.83
C ALA A 671 -3.15 29.29 -0.14
N GLU A 672 -2.83 30.00 -1.22
CA GLU A 672 -1.76 29.61 -2.14
C GLU A 672 -0.40 29.65 -1.44
N ASN A 673 -0.11 30.70 -0.67
CA ASN A 673 1.12 30.81 0.10
C ASN A 673 1.30 29.65 1.10
N ASP A 674 0.23 29.30 1.81
CA ASP A 674 0.22 28.20 2.77
C ASP A 674 0.38 26.83 2.09
N PHE A 675 -0.25 26.64 0.93
CA PHE A 675 -0.04 25.45 0.10
C PHE A 675 1.42 25.31 -0.30
N LEU A 676 1.99 26.37 -0.85
CA LEU A 676 3.37 26.42 -1.36
C LEU A 676 4.38 26.14 -0.26
N ARG A 677 4.17 26.65 0.95
CA ARG A 677 5.04 26.44 2.12
C ARG A 677 5.48 24.98 2.30
N TYR A 678 4.59 24.03 2.04
CA TYR A 678 4.85 22.60 2.23
C TYR A 678 5.46 21.90 1.01
N GLN A 679 5.56 22.58 -0.13
CA GLN A 679 6.09 22.00 -1.37
C GLN A 679 7.58 22.30 -1.60
N PHE A 680 8.12 23.37 -0.99
CA PHE A 680 9.53 23.74 -1.11
C PHE A 680 10.34 23.20 0.07
N ALA A 681 11.52 22.63 -0.20
CA ALA A 681 12.45 22.19 0.84
C ALA A 681 13.40 23.31 1.28
N ASP A 682 13.74 24.22 0.36
CA ASP A 682 14.70 25.31 0.55
C ASP A 682 14.12 26.64 0.07
N ALA A 683 14.78 27.74 0.46
CA ALA A 683 14.42 29.05 -0.04
C ALA A 683 14.66 29.15 -1.56
N GLY A 684 13.83 29.92 -2.25
CA GLY A 684 13.95 30.09 -3.70
C GLY A 684 13.28 31.36 -4.20
N PHE A 685 13.79 31.88 -5.31
CA PHE A 685 13.24 33.09 -5.93
C PHE A 685 11.78 32.91 -6.32
N ILE A 686 10.99 33.94 -6.04
CA ILE A 686 9.64 34.13 -6.56
C ILE A 686 9.64 35.32 -7.52
N GLY A 687 8.58 35.48 -8.30
CA GLY A 687 8.51 36.50 -9.34
C GLY A 687 8.41 37.94 -8.82
N LEU A 688 8.24 38.17 -7.52
CA LEU A 688 8.08 39.52 -6.97
C LEU A 688 9.41 40.27 -7.01
N ASN A 689 9.41 41.48 -7.56
CA ASN A 689 10.57 42.34 -7.64
C ASN A 689 10.18 43.82 -7.76
N ASP A 690 11.14 44.73 -7.59
CA ASP A 690 11.01 46.16 -7.91
C ASP A 690 12.20 46.75 -8.68
N GLU A 691 12.98 45.89 -9.37
CA GLU A 691 14.18 46.25 -10.16
C GLU A 691 13.95 47.44 -11.12
N ALA A 692 12.74 47.55 -11.70
CA ALA A 692 12.41 48.62 -12.62
C ALA A 692 12.19 49.99 -11.94
N SER A 693 11.77 50.00 -10.67
CA SER A 693 11.47 51.20 -9.89
C SER A 693 11.38 50.87 -8.41
N GLU A 694 12.44 51.19 -7.65
CA GLU A 694 12.54 51.05 -6.19
C GLU A 694 11.24 51.41 -5.46
N GLY A 695 10.79 50.51 -4.59
CA GLY A 695 9.58 50.62 -3.79
C GLY A 695 8.27 50.32 -4.54
N ASN A 696 8.31 50.05 -5.85
CA ASN A 696 7.15 49.69 -6.65
C ASN A 696 7.19 48.20 -7.06
N LEU A 697 6.71 47.36 -6.14
CA LEU A 697 6.68 45.91 -6.30
C LEU A 697 5.75 45.45 -7.43
N VAL A 698 6.25 44.54 -8.25
CA VAL A 698 5.54 43.91 -9.37
C VAL A 698 5.87 42.41 -9.45
N TRP A 699 4.94 41.61 -9.96
CA TRP A 699 5.22 40.22 -10.32
C TRP A 699 5.81 40.15 -11.74
N GLU A 700 6.87 39.37 -11.95
CA GLU A 700 7.43 39.07 -13.28
C GLU A 700 6.39 38.52 -14.26
N SER A 701 5.40 37.79 -13.75
CA SER A 701 4.27 37.28 -14.53
C SER A 701 3.34 38.37 -15.08
N GLY A 702 3.35 39.56 -14.47
CA GLY A 702 2.38 40.64 -14.70
C GLY A 702 1.08 40.52 -13.88
N ALA A 703 0.97 39.54 -12.99
CA ALA A 703 -0.15 39.42 -12.06
C ALA A 703 -0.24 40.67 -11.14
N PRO A 704 -1.44 41.03 -10.65
CA PRO A 704 -1.59 42.10 -9.68
C PRO A 704 -0.98 41.71 -8.31
N VAL A 705 -0.34 42.66 -7.63
CA VAL A 705 0.15 42.46 -6.26
C VAL A 705 -1.02 42.66 -5.28
N THR A 706 -1.73 41.58 -4.98
CA THR A 706 -2.90 41.56 -4.08
C THR A 706 -2.59 41.00 -2.69
N PHE A 707 -1.47 40.29 -2.56
CA PHE A 707 -1.04 39.62 -1.34
C PHE A 707 0.48 39.76 -1.16
N THR A 708 0.91 39.93 0.09
CA THR A 708 2.33 39.99 0.48
C THR A 708 2.55 39.31 1.83
N SER A 709 3.64 38.57 2.00
CA SER A 709 3.98 37.85 3.23
C SER A 709 5.43 38.10 3.66
N PHE A 710 5.83 39.35 3.93
CA PHE A 710 7.23 39.65 4.24
C PHE A 710 7.69 39.11 5.61
N ASP A 711 8.93 38.63 5.64
CA ASP A 711 9.63 38.16 6.84
C ASP A 711 10.36 39.30 7.55
N ASP A 712 10.33 39.27 8.88
CA ASP A 712 10.97 40.27 9.75
C ASP A 712 12.01 39.54 10.62
N CYS A 713 12.93 38.85 9.95
CA CYS A 713 13.98 38.09 10.59
C CYS A 713 15.29 38.90 10.60
N SER A 714 16.12 38.75 11.63
CA SER A 714 17.30 39.62 11.84
C SER A 714 18.39 39.49 10.76
N TRP A 715 18.30 38.47 9.92
CA TRP A 715 19.23 38.17 8.83
C TRP A 715 18.58 38.28 7.46
N CYS A 716 17.26 38.51 7.40
CA CYS A 716 16.52 38.77 6.17
C CYS A 716 16.94 40.12 5.64
N LEU A 717 17.21 40.22 4.33
CA LEU A 717 17.54 41.51 3.76
C LEU A 717 16.24 42.28 3.46
N PRO A 718 16.22 43.60 3.73
CA PRO A 718 15.10 44.45 3.37
C PRO A 718 15.14 44.77 1.88
N ASN A 719 13.98 45.15 1.34
CA ASN A 719 13.91 45.79 0.03
C ASN A 719 14.66 47.14 0.05
N ASN A 720 15.60 47.33 -0.87
CA ASN A 720 16.40 48.54 -1.02
C ASN A 720 17.10 48.55 -2.41
N GLU A 721 17.83 49.63 -2.71
CA GLU A 721 18.52 49.87 -4.00
C GLU A 721 19.44 48.74 -4.52
N THR A 722 19.81 47.75 -3.70
CA THR A 722 20.59 46.57 -4.11
C THR A 722 19.79 45.26 -4.10
N ASN A 723 18.71 45.17 -3.32
CA ASN A 723 17.99 43.92 -3.10
C ASN A 723 16.60 43.97 -3.73
N ASP A 724 16.55 43.83 -5.06
CA ASP A 724 15.34 44.04 -5.84
C ASP A 724 14.42 42.81 -5.92
N TYR A 725 14.88 41.62 -5.56
CA TYR A 725 14.20 40.35 -5.87
C TYR A 725 13.74 39.63 -4.61
N ALA A 726 12.50 39.12 -4.60
CA ALA A 726 11.99 38.37 -3.47
C ALA A 726 12.35 36.87 -3.52
N GLU A 727 12.63 36.29 -2.35
CA GLU A 727 12.76 34.86 -2.13
C GLU A 727 11.71 34.35 -1.13
N PHE A 728 11.18 33.15 -1.36
CA PHE A 728 10.20 32.49 -0.51
C PHE A 728 10.88 31.60 0.52
N HIS A 729 10.39 31.63 1.76
CA HIS A 729 10.92 30.86 2.89
C HIS A 729 9.98 29.69 3.25
N PRO A 730 10.36 28.42 2.99
CA PRO A 730 9.48 27.27 3.29
C PRO A 730 9.24 27.03 4.78
N TRP A 731 10.13 27.47 5.67
CA TRP A 731 9.97 27.21 7.12
C TRP A 731 8.80 27.99 7.75
N ASN A 732 8.42 29.15 7.20
CA ASN A 732 7.35 29.99 7.74
C ASN A 732 6.38 30.56 6.69
N GLY A 733 6.61 30.30 5.39
CA GLY A 733 5.79 30.84 4.30
C GLY A 733 5.93 32.36 4.14
N LYS A 734 7.02 32.95 4.61
CA LYS A 734 7.29 34.38 4.46
C LYS A 734 8.36 34.65 3.42
N TRP A 735 8.56 35.90 3.05
CA TRP A 735 9.43 36.29 1.94
C TRP A 735 10.44 37.34 2.40
N SER A 736 11.67 37.27 1.91
CA SER A 736 12.67 38.34 2.05
C SER A 736 13.18 38.79 0.70
N PHE A 737 14.08 39.79 0.67
CA PHE A 737 14.67 40.30 -0.56
C PHE A 737 16.14 39.88 -0.69
N THR A 738 16.67 39.95 -1.90
CA THR A 738 18.04 39.59 -2.24
C THR A 738 18.49 40.30 -3.51
N ASP A 739 19.80 40.38 -3.75
CA ASP A 739 20.41 41.00 -4.93
C ASP A 739 20.32 40.11 -6.19
N GLY A 740 19.75 38.91 -6.05
CA GLY A 740 19.47 37.98 -7.13
C GLY A 740 20.69 37.17 -7.60
N THR A 741 21.77 37.13 -6.80
CA THR A 741 22.99 36.37 -7.12
C THR A 741 23.04 34.93 -6.63
#